data_AF-A0A3C2A1C6-F1
#
_entry.id   AF-A0A3C2A1C6-F1
#
_cell.length_a   1.000
_cell.length_b   1.000
_cell.length_c   1.000
_cell.angle_alpha   90.00
_cell.angle_beta   90.00
_cell.angle_gamma   90.00
#
_symmetry.space_group_name_H-M   'P 1'
#
loop_
_entity.id
_entity.type
_entity.pdbx_description
1 polymer ?
#
loop_
_entity_poly.entity_id
_entity_poly.type
_entity_poly.pdbx_seq_one_letter_code
_entity_poly.pdbx_strand_id
1 'polypeptide(L)'
;MEKIELDLQAQGISSGYSEFYNEKMANIQPEAEAAIGSPLPWDSMPDVDQLTQLEKPGYLPVENGYAVADDGSMAVAVKTLMPNTTPQMWDWWFGWHSAHSDRYQLWHPGSHISAKWEDGRDDVCYVGRNSIIKEKIGKMTLSAAIQFKSPIEFGFPYRTVNRPDNAVYICAKIGHPKLPFDYGTLVHQVRVTEEGTEMRSRFWMSGRYVSARQDNLLNRASAEILQKVKALPREFAQDLLRHCAEEMNHLASILPDLYKQYATQDTVGISGATTHHGDAKFEEAVMATLFNKVPVKQRPASIYEPKTVEDIINIVRYAKKEGRRITITSGGHSFSANFLRDECLLIDMKHFDECHLNVENKTAEAGPAVGGSTLMKALYKHDLFFPAGHCIGVCLGGYLLQGGYGWNGRKLGIACESILGMDIITADGELIYADPDTHADLFWAARGAGAGFFGIVVKFYLKVYDLPKYRAVIAHNFAIKHLEDVYRWAHAVGPEIPKAVEFQMVMSKNVLNFMGPGIEAIAPIFADTKDEFEEAKHFMKNSPIAHKATIKTPAINPGIDMLYKTVMSHYPENHCWGVDNMWTHAAIDDLMPHIKEIAETLPPAPSHFLWLNWHPGNLDTDMAYSNEDNIYLSLYSCWKNPADTSQYGNWASDMMRNMEPHATGIQLADEALHKRTAPFMAEENFKKVEAIRAERDPGGLFHQWHSKPEYLG
;
A
#
# COMPACT_ATOMS: atom_id res chain seq x y z
N MET A 1 -53.70 -5.35 2.56
CA MET A 1 -52.46 -4.75 2.00
C MET A 1 -52.42 -3.25 2.31
N GLU A 2 -53.31 -2.42 1.76
CA GLU A 2 -53.30 -0.95 1.96
C GLU A 2 -53.14 -0.44 3.40
N LYS A 3 -53.85 -1.00 4.40
CA LYS A 3 -53.77 -0.52 5.79
C LYS A 3 -52.44 -0.89 6.48
N ILE A 4 -51.88 -2.06 6.15
CA ILE A 4 -50.57 -2.50 6.66
C ILE A 4 -49.47 -1.65 6.00
N GLU A 5 -49.61 -1.35 4.71
CA GLU A 5 -48.70 -0.48 3.97
C GLU A 5 -48.69 0.95 4.53
N LEU A 6 -49.85 1.49 4.92
CA LEU A 6 -49.99 2.80 5.58
C LEU A 6 -49.37 2.83 6.98
N ASP A 7 -49.56 1.79 7.79
CA ASP A 7 -48.96 1.69 9.14
C ASP A 7 -47.43 1.50 9.06
N LEU A 8 -46.92 0.78 8.05
CA LEU A 8 -45.48 0.61 7.79
C LEU A 8 -44.84 1.90 7.23
N GLN A 9 -45.53 2.62 6.34
CA GLN A 9 -45.10 3.96 5.92
C GLN A 9 -45.07 4.94 7.09
N ALA A 10 -46.01 4.83 8.05
CA ALA A 10 -46.01 5.61 9.28
C ALA A 10 -44.85 5.25 10.22
N GLN A 11 -44.34 4.02 10.17
CA GLN A 11 -43.12 3.57 10.86
C GLN A 11 -41.82 3.88 10.06
N GLY A 12 -41.95 4.43 8.85
CA GLY A 12 -40.83 4.82 8.00
C GLY A 12 -40.25 3.70 7.14
N ILE A 13 -40.93 2.55 7.05
CA ILE A 13 -40.51 1.38 6.29
C ILE A 13 -41.03 1.50 4.85
N SER A 14 -40.13 1.45 3.87
CA SER A 14 -40.53 1.45 2.46
C SER A 14 -41.31 0.16 2.11
N SER A 15 -42.28 0.26 1.20
CA SER A 15 -43.17 -0.88 0.86
C SER A 15 -42.41 -2.11 0.38
N GLY A 16 -41.19 -1.94 -0.14
CA GLY A 16 -40.34 -3.00 -0.66
C GLY A 16 -39.81 -4.01 0.37
N TYR A 17 -39.76 -3.70 1.66
CA TYR A 17 -39.26 -4.64 2.70
C TYR A 17 -40.35 -5.12 3.68
N SER A 18 -41.58 -4.66 3.47
CA SER A 18 -42.71 -4.90 4.38
C SER A 18 -42.97 -6.37 4.68
N GLU A 19 -42.70 -7.27 3.73
CA GLU A 19 -42.89 -8.71 3.89
C GLU A 19 -41.94 -9.36 4.90
N PHE A 20 -40.79 -8.73 5.17
CA PHE A 20 -39.78 -9.20 6.12
C PHE A 20 -39.94 -8.57 7.51
N TYR A 21 -40.78 -7.54 7.66
CA TYR A 21 -40.98 -6.88 8.93
C TYR A 21 -41.94 -7.67 9.84
N ASN A 22 -41.47 -8.02 11.04
CA ASN A 22 -42.27 -8.76 12.01
C ASN A 22 -42.06 -8.22 13.43
N GLU A 23 -43.05 -7.48 13.94
CA GLU A 23 -43.03 -6.93 15.30
C GLU A 23 -42.86 -8.00 16.39
N LYS A 24 -43.25 -9.24 16.12
CA LYS A 24 -43.05 -10.36 17.03
C LYS A 24 -41.66 -10.99 16.81
N MET A 25 -40.72 -10.57 17.65
CA MET A 25 -39.36 -11.14 17.71
C MET A 25 -39.37 -12.65 17.94
N ALA A 26 -38.34 -13.32 17.43
CA ALA A 26 -38.08 -14.72 17.74
C ALA A 26 -37.72 -14.88 19.23
N ASN A 27 -38.14 -15.98 19.85
CA ASN A 27 -37.82 -16.24 21.26
C ASN A 27 -36.31 -16.37 21.46
N ILE A 28 -35.77 -15.72 22.49
CA ILE A 28 -34.36 -15.87 22.88
C ILE A 28 -34.05 -17.35 23.15
N GLN A 29 -32.85 -17.80 22.75
CA GLN A 29 -32.42 -19.19 22.95
C GLN A 29 -32.26 -19.47 24.46
N PRO A 30 -32.66 -20.66 24.95
CA PRO A 30 -32.73 -20.95 26.39
C PRO A 30 -31.43 -20.67 27.16
N GLU A 31 -30.29 -20.96 26.57
CA GLU A 31 -28.96 -20.76 27.16
C GLU A 31 -28.62 -19.27 27.33
N ALA A 32 -29.02 -18.44 26.37
CA ALA A 32 -28.84 -16.99 26.45
C ALA A 32 -29.83 -16.37 27.46
N GLU A 33 -31.09 -16.81 27.48
CA GLU A 33 -32.08 -16.35 28.46
C GLU A 33 -31.65 -16.67 29.90
N ALA A 34 -31.13 -17.87 30.13
CA ALA A 34 -30.60 -18.28 31.43
C ALA A 34 -29.43 -17.40 31.91
N ALA A 35 -28.62 -16.90 30.98
CA ALA A 35 -27.47 -16.06 31.28
C ALA A 35 -27.82 -14.59 31.61
N ILE A 36 -29.07 -14.15 31.36
CA ILE A 36 -29.51 -12.78 31.66
C ILE A 36 -29.72 -12.56 33.18
N GLY A 37 -29.93 -13.63 33.95
CA GLY A 37 -30.41 -13.54 35.34
C GLY A 37 -29.45 -12.91 36.35
N SER A 38 -28.12 -13.00 36.16
CA SER A 38 -27.13 -12.46 37.09
C SER A 38 -25.76 -12.25 36.45
N PRO A 39 -24.98 -11.23 36.87
CA PRO A 39 -23.63 -11.00 36.35
C PRO A 39 -22.66 -12.10 36.82
N LEU A 40 -21.68 -12.39 35.97
CA LEU A 40 -20.54 -13.25 36.27
C LEU A 40 -19.41 -12.45 36.96
N PRO A 41 -18.47 -13.13 37.65
CA PRO A 41 -17.22 -12.51 38.08
C PRO A 41 -16.47 -11.90 36.89
N TRP A 42 -15.81 -10.75 37.09
CA TRP A 42 -15.11 -10.03 36.02
C TRP A 42 -14.12 -10.90 35.24
N ASP A 43 -13.29 -11.65 35.95
CA ASP A 43 -12.23 -12.48 35.36
C ASP A 43 -12.73 -13.79 34.72
N SER A 44 -14.05 -13.97 34.57
CA SER A 44 -14.64 -15.16 33.95
C SER A 44 -14.58 -15.16 32.43
N MET A 45 -14.39 -14.00 31.81
CA MET A 45 -14.37 -13.81 30.36
C MET A 45 -13.01 -13.26 29.90
N PRO A 46 -12.56 -13.61 28.68
CA PRO A 46 -11.34 -13.05 28.11
C PRO A 46 -11.47 -11.54 27.90
N ASP A 47 -10.34 -10.86 28.05
CA ASP A 47 -10.21 -9.44 27.79
C ASP A 47 -10.01 -9.16 26.28
N VAL A 48 -10.08 -7.90 25.87
CA VAL A 48 -10.02 -7.48 24.46
C VAL A 48 -8.67 -7.83 23.80
N ASP A 49 -7.57 -7.86 24.54
CA ASP A 49 -6.25 -8.29 24.07
C ASP A 49 -6.16 -9.83 23.87
N GLN A 50 -7.15 -10.57 24.34
CA GLN A 50 -7.25 -12.02 24.22
C GLN A 50 -8.25 -12.47 23.14
N LEU A 51 -8.65 -11.56 22.24
CA LEU A 51 -9.61 -11.79 21.17
C LEU A 51 -9.31 -13.01 20.28
N THR A 52 -8.03 -13.27 20.03
CA THR A 52 -7.57 -14.40 19.20
C THR A 52 -7.93 -15.77 19.80
N GLN A 53 -8.36 -15.85 21.06
CA GLN A 53 -8.88 -17.09 21.61
C GLN A 53 -10.16 -17.57 20.91
N LEU A 54 -10.88 -16.70 20.20
CA LEU A 54 -12.03 -17.09 19.37
C LEU A 54 -11.62 -18.03 18.22
N GLU A 55 -10.36 -18.00 17.78
CA GLU A 55 -9.80 -18.90 16.77
C GLU A 55 -9.58 -20.33 17.27
N LYS A 56 -9.53 -20.52 18.60
CA LYS A 56 -9.26 -21.85 19.16
C LYS A 56 -10.44 -22.77 18.85
N PRO A 57 -10.17 -24.04 18.47
CA PRO A 57 -11.23 -25.02 18.30
C PRO A 57 -12.11 -25.14 19.55
N GLY A 58 -13.41 -25.38 19.34
CA GLY A 58 -14.37 -25.52 20.43
C GLY A 58 -14.92 -24.20 20.95
N TYR A 59 -15.17 -24.15 22.25
CA TYR A 59 -15.85 -23.06 22.94
C TYR A 59 -15.00 -22.51 24.09
N LEU A 60 -15.17 -21.23 24.38
CA LEU A 60 -14.63 -20.60 25.57
C LEU A 60 -15.43 -21.02 26.81
N PRO A 61 -14.87 -20.87 28.02
CA PRO A 61 -15.59 -21.20 29.25
C PRO A 61 -16.94 -20.49 29.40
N VAL A 62 -17.05 -19.27 28.86
CA VAL A 62 -18.27 -18.47 28.84
C VAL A 62 -18.63 -18.11 27.40
N GLU A 63 -19.76 -18.64 26.93
CA GLU A 63 -20.36 -18.32 25.64
C GLU A 63 -21.60 -17.43 25.75
N ASN A 64 -22.27 -17.45 26.91
CA ASN A 64 -23.41 -16.60 27.24
C ASN A 64 -23.21 -16.05 28.65
N GLY A 65 -23.19 -14.73 28.80
CA GLY A 65 -23.03 -14.07 30.11
C GLY A 65 -22.56 -12.63 30.00
N TYR A 66 -22.64 -11.90 31.11
CA TYR A 66 -22.13 -10.54 31.22
C TYR A 66 -21.40 -10.35 32.55
N ALA A 67 -20.43 -9.45 32.58
CA ALA A 67 -19.71 -9.07 33.79
C ALA A 67 -19.52 -7.55 33.82
N VAL A 68 -19.49 -6.99 35.02
CA VAL A 68 -19.31 -5.55 35.26
C VAL A 68 -18.29 -5.38 36.38
N ALA A 69 -17.20 -4.69 36.09
CA ALA A 69 -16.15 -4.37 37.06
C ALA A 69 -16.52 -3.16 37.94
N ASP A 70 -15.75 -2.95 39.01
CA ASP A 70 -15.95 -1.82 39.93
C ASP A 70 -15.76 -0.46 39.26
N ASP A 71 -14.83 -0.36 38.31
CA ASP A 71 -14.55 0.84 37.51
C ASP A 71 -15.61 1.11 36.41
N GLY A 72 -16.63 0.25 36.32
CA GLY A 72 -17.69 0.36 35.33
C GLY A 72 -17.34 -0.22 33.96
N SER A 73 -16.21 -0.92 33.83
CA SER A 73 -15.91 -1.74 32.64
C SER A 73 -16.91 -2.88 32.53
N MET A 74 -17.31 -3.20 31.31
CA MET A 74 -18.32 -4.22 31.02
C MET A 74 -17.77 -5.19 29.97
N ALA A 75 -18.13 -6.47 30.13
CA ALA A 75 -17.88 -7.52 29.16
C ALA A 75 -19.18 -8.29 28.94
N VAL A 76 -19.50 -8.61 27.68
CA VAL A 76 -20.71 -9.37 27.31
C VAL A 76 -20.33 -10.43 26.28
N ALA A 77 -20.81 -11.65 26.49
CA ALA A 77 -20.71 -12.76 25.57
C ALA A 77 -22.12 -13.30 25.25
N VAL A 78 -22.39 -13.49 23.96
CA VAL A 78 -23.63 -14.13 23.49
C VAL A 78 -23.28 -15.13 22.40
N LYS A 79 -23.87 -16.32 22.46
CA LYS A 79 -23.80 -17.32 21.41
C LYS A 79 -25.19 -17.56 20.86
N THR A 80 -25.32 -17.44 19.54
CA THR A 80 -26.57 -17.63 18.81
C THR A 80 -26.40 -18.74 17.78
N LEU A 81 -27.20 -19.80 17.87
CA LEU A 81 -27.26 -20.85 16.84
C LEU A 81 -28.14 -20.41 15.67
N MET A 82 -27.70 -20.61 14.44
CA MET A 82 -28.31 -20.05 13.22
C MET A 82 -28.26 -21.09 12.08
N PRO A 83 -29.09 -22.15 12.14
CA PRO A 83 -28.94 -23.34 11.29
C PRO A 83 -29.19 -23.10 9.78
N ASN A 84 -29.96 -22.05 9.44
CA ASN A 84 -30.33 -21.79 8.04
C ASN A 84 -29.50 -20.69 7.38
N THR A 85 -28.45 -20.19 8.04
CA THR A 85 -27.61 -19.09 7.53
C THR A 85 -26.19 -19.54 7.22
N THR A 86 -25.47 -18.73 6.45
CA THR A 86 -24.05 -18.93 6.09
C THR A 86 -23.22 -17.70 6.50
N PRO A 87 -21.89 -17.81 6.69
CA PRO A 87 -21.07 -16.64 7.03
C PRO A 87 -21.17 -15.49 6.01
N GLN A 88 -21.30 -15.81 4.72
CA GLN A 88 -21.42 -14.82 3.63
C GLN A 88 -22.73 -14.05 3.68
N MET A 89 -23.82 -14.67 4.16
CA MET A 89 -25.08 -13.95 4.38
C MET A 89 -24.91 -12.88 5.46
N TRP A 90 -24.15 -13.18 6.51
CA TRP A 90 -23.86 -12.24 7.58
C TRP A 90 -22.89 -11.14 7.15
N ASP A 91 -21.83 -11.49 6.42
CA ASP A 91 -20.90 -10.52 5.81
C ASP A 91 -21.65 -9.49 4.94
N TRP A 92 -22.52 -10.00 4.05
CA TRP A 92 -23.39 -9.16 3.22
C TRP A 92 -24.34 -8.29 4.06
N TRP A 93 -24.97 -8.87 5.08
CA TRP A 93 -25.93 -8.15 5.92
C TRP A 93 -25.29 -6.90 6.53
N PHE A 94 -24.10 -7.03 7.11
CA PHE A 94 -23.36 -5.94 7.76
C PHE A 94 -22.92 -4.83 6.78
N GLY A 95 -22.79 -5.16 5.49
CA GLY A 95 -22.68 -4.17 4.41
C GLY A 95 -23.99 -3.47 4.05
N TRP A 96 -25.06 -4.25 3.96
CA TRP A 96 -26.32 -3.85 3.33
C TRP A 96 -27.27 -3.07 4.26
N HIS A 97 -27.29 -3.42 5.55
CA HIS A 97 -28.30 -2.95 6.49
C HIS A 97 -28.22 -1.45 6.80
N SER A 98 -27.01 -0.90 6.87
CA SER A 98 -26.76 0.45 7.39
C SER A 98 -27.02 1.56 6.39
N ALA A 99 -27.35 1.23 5.14
CA ALA A 99 -27.64 2.24 4.13
C ALA A 99 -29.02 2.90 4.31
N HIS A 100 -30.00 2.16 4.85
CA HIS A 100 -31.36 2.67 5.08
C HIS A 100 -31.88 2.25 6.44
N SER A 101 -32.58 3.17 7.12
CA SER A 101 -33.10 2.92 8.46
C SER A 101 -34.20 1.86 8.50
N ASP A 102 -34.95 1.67 7.41
CA ASP A 102 -35.97 0.63 7.30
C ASP A 102 -35.36 -0.77 7.22
N ARG A 103 -34.25 -0.96 6.50
CA ARG A 103 -33.45 -2.19 6.53
C ARG A 103 -32.94 -2.49 7.95
N TYR A 104 -32.44 -1.46 8.64
CA TYR A 104 -31.94 -1.61 10.02
C TYR A 104 -33.04 -2.06 11.00
N GLN A 105 -34.26 -1.57 10.82
CA GLN A 105 -35.42 -1.91 11.64
C GLN A 105 -35.87 -3.37 11.46
N LEU A 106 -35.61 -4.02 10.32
CA LEU A 106 -35.92 -5.45 10.13
C LEU A 106 -35.18 -6.35 11.13
N TRP A 107 -34.02 -5.91 11.60
CA TRP A 107 -33.17 -6.66 12.52
C TRP A 107 -33.71 -6.67 13.95
N HIS A 108 -34.28 -5.55 14.39
CA HIS A 108 -34.95 -5.42 15.68
C HIS A 108 -36.03 -4.31 15.64
N PRO A 109 -37.27 -4.64 15.26
CA PRO A 109 -38.37 -3.69 15.08
C PRO A 109 -38.66 -2.75 16.26
N GLY A 110 -38.46 -3.23 17.49
CA GLY A 110 -38.77 -2.46 18.71
C GLY A 110 -37.65 -1.51 19.16
N SER A 111 -36.42 -1.80 18.77
CA SER A 111 -35.22 -1.18 19.35
C SER A 111 -34.36 -0.44 18.34
N HIS A 112 -34.28 -0.88 17.08
CA HIS A 112 -33.51 -0.18 16.05
C HIS A 112 -34.28 1.03 15.55
N ILE A 113 -33.73 2.24 15.77
CA ILE A 113 -34.43 3.48 15.38
C ILE A 113 -33.95 3.95 14.01
N SER A 114 -32.64 4.10 13.84
CA SER A 114 -32.05 4.56 12.58
C SER A 114 -30.61 4.10 12.44
N ALA A 115 -30.21 3.78 11.22
CA ALA A 115 -28.81 3.66 10.81
C ALA A 115 -28.59 4.45 9.52
N LYS A 116 -27.38 4.96 9.36
CA LYS A 116 -26.88 5.50 8.10
C LYS A 116 -25.37 5.36 8.03
N TRP A 117 -24.83 5.11 6.85
CA TRP A 117 -23.40 5.27 6.61
C TRP A 117 -23.01 6.75 6.69
N GLU A 118 -21.89 7.04 7.35
CA GLU A 118 -21.36 8.41 7.48
C GLU A 118 -21.03 9.04 6.11
N ASP A 119 -20.58 8.21 5.16
CA ASP A 119 -20.28 8.60 3.78
C ASP A 119 -21.52 8.64 2.86
N GLY A 120 -22.68 8.18 3.34
CA GLY A 120 -23.94 8.17 2.62
C GLY A 120 -24.05 7.18 1.46
N ARG A 121 -23.10 6.26 1.27
CA ARG A 121 -23.14 5.29 0.14
C ARG A 121 -24.01 4.08 0.45
N ASP A 122 -24.71 3.56 -0.57
CA ASP A 122 -25.57 2.36 -0.51
C ASP A 122 -24.92 1.19 -1.28
N ASP A 123 -23.71 0.82 -0.83
CA ASP A 123 -23.01 -0.39 -1.27
C ASP A 123 -22.74 -1.30 -0.07
N VAL A 124 -22.40 -2.56 -0.34
CA VAL A 124 -22.23 -3.61 0.69
C VAL A 124 -20.84 -3.68 1.31
N CYS A 125 -19.93 -2.76 1.00
CA CYS A 125 -18.66 -2.70 1.71
C CYS A 125 -18.89 -2.13 3.10
N TYR A 126 -18.36 -2.71 4.19
CA TYR A 126 -18.46 -2.11 5.52
C TYR A 126 -17.12 -1.94 6.22
N VAL A 127 -16.13 -2.79 5.97
CA VAL A 127 -14.80 -2.69 6.59
C VAL A 127 -14.15 -1.36 6.21
N GLY A 128 -13.67 -0.61 7.20
CA GLY A 128 -13.13 0.74 7.02
C GLY A 128 -14.18 1.86 6.96
N ARG A 129 -15.48 1.55 7.12
CA ARG A 129 -16.58 2.53 7.13
C ARG A 129 -17.19 2.72 8.52
N ASN A 130 -17.86 3.86 8.68
CA ASN A 130 -18.52 4.25 9.91
C ASN A 130 -20.04 4.24 9.72
N SER A 131 -20.75 3.45 10.53
CA SER A 131 -22.21 3.49 10.63
C SER A 131 -22.64 4.36 11.81
N ILE A 132 -23.47 5.36 11.56
CA ILE A 132 -24.04 6.22 12.60
C ILE A 132 -25.42 5.68 12.95
N ILE A 133 -25.53 5.13 14.14
CA ILE A 133 -26.74 4.45 14.60
C ILE A 133 -27.43 5.18 15.76
N LYS A 134 -28.71 4.90 15.88
CA LYS A 134 -29.53 5.22 17.04
C LYS A 134 -30.42 4.02 17.35
N GLU A 135 -30.37 3.56 18.59
CA GLU A 135 -31.10 2.36 19.02
C GLU A 135 -31.43 2.40 20.51
N LYS A 136 -32.35 1.54 20.93
CA LYS A 136 -32.72 1.37 22.34
C LYS A 136 -32.07 0.10 22.89
N ILE A 137 -31.23 0.28 23.90
CA ILE A 137 -30.68 -0.82 24.70
C ILE A 137 -31.32 -0.71 26.07
N GLY A 138 -32.25 -1.63 26.35
CA GLY A 138 -33.12 -1.56 27.52
C GLY A 138 -33.89 -0.23 27.57
N LYS A 139 -33.68 0.54 28.64
CA LYS A 139 -34.31 1.86 28.80
C LYS A 139 -33.52 3.01 28.16
N MET A 140 -32.29 2.77 27.72
CA MET A 140 -31.40 3.80 27.21
C MET A 140 -31.50 3.90 25.68
N THR A 141 -31.70 5.10 25.16
CA THR A 141 -31.47 5.37 23.74
C THR A 141 -29.99 5.70 23.52
N LEU A 142 -29.28 4.79 22.86
CA LEU A 142 -27.89 4.96 22.46
C LEU A 142 -27.82 5.69 21.12
N SER A 143 -26.83 6.55 20.96
CA SER A 143 -26.41 7.05 19.65
C SER A 143 -24.92 6.85 19.53
N ALA A 144 -24.51 6.08 18.52
CA ALA A 144 -23.15 5.57 18.39
C ALA A 144 -22.63 5.70 16.95
N ALA A 145 -21.32 5.83 16.83
CA ALA A 145 -20.59 5.51 15.61
C ALA A 145 -20.00 4.12 15.77
N ILE A 146 -20.41 3.19 14.90
CA ILE A 146 -19.82 1.86 14.74
C ILE A 146 -18.78 1.97 13.64
N GLN A 147 -17.51 1.91 14.03
CA GLN A 147 -16.36 2.00 13.13
C GLN A 147 -15.92 0.58 12.80
N PHE A 148 -16.31 0.06 11.65
CA PHE A 148 -15.95 -1.29 11.24
C PHE A 148 -14.49 -1.36 10.81
N LYS A 149 -13.79 -2.38 11.29
CA LYS A 149 -12.34 -2.53 11.17
C LYS A 149 -11.96 -3.90 10.65
N SER A 150 -10.78 -4.00 10.05
CA SER A 150 -10.24 -5.29 9.65
C SER A 150 -10.07 -6.19 10.89
N PRO A 151 -10.36 -7.50 10.79
CA PRO A 151 -9.98 -8.45 11.82
C PRO A 151 -8.47 -8.44 12.11
N ILE A 152 -7.64 -8.10 11.12
CA ILE A 152 -6.18 -8.05 11.27
C ILE A 152 -5.78 -6.95 12.26
N GLU A 153 -6.45 -5.79 12.23
CA GLU A 153 -6.26 -4.70 13.21
C GLU A 153 -6.57 -5.15 14.65
N PHE A 154 -7.35 -6.23 14.81
CA PHE A 154 -7.75 -6.81 16.09
C PHE A 154 -6.85 -8.00 16.50
N GLY A 155 -5.77 -8.25 15.75
CA GLY A 155 -4.80 -9.30 16.01
C GLY A 155 -5.18 -10.67 15.45
N PHE A 156 -6.26 -10.77 14.66
CA PHE A 156 -6.60 -12.02 14.00
C PHE A 156 -5.59 -12.35 12.87
N PRO A 157 -5.27 -13.64 12.67
CA PRO A 157 -4.31 -14.07 11.65
C PRO A 157 -4.89 -13.93 10.23
N TYR A 158 -4.04 -13.91 9.20
CA TYR A 158 -4.47 -13.69 7.80
C TYR A 158 -5.47 -14.73 7.29
N ARG A 159 -5.42 -15.97 7.81
CA ARG A 159 -6.41 -17.01 7.49
C ARG A 159 -7.86 -16.56 7.75
N THR A 160 -8.06 -15.62 8.67
CA THR A 160 -9.36 -15.07 9.05
C THR A 160 -10.00 -14.26 7.92
N VAL A 161 -9.21 -13.59 7.08
CA VAL A 161 -9.73 -12.87 5.89
C VAL A 161 -9.67 -13.72 4.62
N ASN A 162 -8.82 -14.75 4.60
CA ASN A 162 -8.67 -15.63 3.43
C ASN A 162 -9.77 -16.68 3.30
N ARG A 163 -10.41 -17.10 4.40
CA ARG A 163 -11.40 -18.18 4.41
C ARG A 163 -12.79 -17.72 4.86
N PRO A 164 -13.40 -16.76 4.13
CA PRO A 164 -14.73 -16.25 4.47
C PRO A 164 -15.80 -17.35 4.45
N ASP A 165 -15.57 -18.45 3.72
CA ASP A 165 -16.49 -19.58 3.67
C ASP A 165 -16.56 -20.40 4.96
N ASN A 166 -15.50 -20.37 5.77
CA ASN A 166 -15.47 -21.07 7.05
C ASN A 166 -15.96 -20.19 8.20
N ALA A 167 -15.51 -18.93 8.20
CA ALA A 167 -15.91 -17.96 9.19
C ALA A 167 -15.72 -16.51 8.70
N VAL A 168 -16.59 -15.62 9.16
CA VAL A 168 -16.50 -14.17 8.99
C VAL A 168 -16.41 -13.50 10.36
N TYR A 169 -15.60 -12.45 10.44
CA TYR A 169 -15.35 -11.70 11.67
C TYR A 169 -15.77 -10.26 11.44
N ILE A 170 -16.86 -9.86 12.09
CA ILE A 170 -17.31 -8.47 12.08
C ILE A 170 -16.72 -7.80 13.31
N CYS A 171 -15.70 -6.97 13.08
CA CYS A 171 -14.97 -6.25 14.12
C CYS A 171 -15.31 -4.76 14.06
N ALA A 172 -15.59 -4.13 15.21
CA ALA A 172 -15.79 -2.68 15.23
C ALA A 172 -15.39 -2.03 16.56
N LYS A 173 -15.01 -0.75 16.47
CA LYS A 173 -14.91 0.16 17.62
C LYS A 173 -16.19 0.97 17.73
N ILE A 174 -16.75 1.04 18.93
CA ILE A 174 -17.97 1.78 19.23
C ILE A 174 -17.59 3.08 19.90
N GLY A 175 -18.03 4.21 19.35
CA GLY A 175 -17.72 5.52 19.90
C GLY A 175 -18.82 6.56 19.72
N HIS A 176 -18.53 7.78 20.16
CA HIS A 176 -19.50 8.86 20.06
C HIS A 176 -19.62 9.39 18.62
N PRO A 177 -20.83 9.63 18.07
CA PRO A 177 -20.99 10.07 16.68
C PRO A 177 -20.27 11.38 16.33
N LYS A 178 -20.08 12.27 17.31
CA LYS A 178 -19.54 13.63 17.09
C LYS A 178 -18.28 13.97 17.86
N LEU A 179 -17.90 13.12 18.82
CA LEU A 179 -16.79 13.41 19.73
C LEU A 179 -15.71 12.37 19.50
N PRO A 180 -14.42 12.74 19.60
CA PRO A 180 -13.31 11.90 19.17
C PRO A 180 -12.91 10.88 20.23
N PHE A 181 -13.87 10.16 20.80
CA PHE A 181 -13.62 9.07 21.73
C PHE A 181 -14.48 7.85 21.42
N ASP A 182 -13.90 6.71 21.71
CA ASP A 182 -14.49 5.40 21.68
C ASP A 182 -14.73 4.95 23.11
N TYR A 183 -15.76 4.14 23.30
CA TYR A 183 -16.14 3.60 24.60
C TYR A 183 -16.42 2.10 24.53
N GLY A 184 -16.12 1.46 23.40
CA GLY A 184 -16.34 0.04 23.26
C GLY A 184 -15.69 -0.61 22.06
N THR A 185 -15.61 -1.93 22.13
CA THR A 185 -15.14 -2.82 21.06
C THR A 185 -16.13 -3.98 20.94
N LEU A 186 -16.49 -4.33 19.72
CA LEU A 186 -17.32 -5.51 19.42
C LEU A 186 -16.62 -6.43 18.44
N VAL A 187 -16.83 -7.73 18.61
CA VAL A 187 -16.47 -8.76 17.64
C VAL A 187 -17.60 -9.79 17.53
N HIS A 188 -18.08 -10.02 16.31
CA HIS A 188 -18.92 -11.17 15.98
C HIS A 188 -18.11 -12.16 15.15
N GLN A 189 -17.90 -13.37 15.65
CA GLN A 189 -17.41 -14.48 14.86
C GLN A 189 -18.62 -15.29 14.37
N VAL A 190 -18.87 -15.29 13.08
CA VAL A 190 -19.86 -16.18 12.44
C VAL A 190 -19.11 -17.32 11.80
N ARG A 191 -19.31 -18.55 12.29
CA ARG A 191 -18.60 -19.74 11.77
C ARG A 191 -19.56 -20.85 11.40
N VAL A 192 -19.14 -21.68 10.45
CA VAL A 192 -19.86 -22.88 10.03
C VAL A 192 -19.90 -23.91 11.16
N THR A 193 -21.05 -24.57 11.32
CA THR A 193 -21.27 -25.72 12.20
C THR A 193 -21.87 -26.87 11.39
N GLU A 194 -22.01 -28.06 11.99
CA GLU A 194 -22.65 -29.20 11.31
C GLU A 194 -24.11 -28.92 10.89
N GLU A 195 -24.80 -28.05 11.63
CA GLU A 195 -26.21 -27.74 11.43
C GLU A 195 -26.45 -26.40 10.72
N GLY A 196 -25.40 -25.69 10.27
CA GLY A 196 -25.50 -24.39 9.60
C GLY A 196 -24.39 -23.43 10.05
N THR A 197 -24.75 -22.39 10.80
CA THR A 197 -23.78 -21.48 11.41
C THR A 197 -24.10 -21.17 12.87
N GLU A 198 -23.12 -20.66 13.57
CA GLU A 198 -23.33 -20.00 14.87
C GLU A 198 -22.59 -18.66 14.89
N MET A 199 -23.13 -17.71 15.65
CA MET A 199 -22.48 -16.43 15.93
C MET A 199 -22.03 -16.40 17.38
N ARG A 200 -20.78 -16.02 17.60
CA ARG A 200 -20.19 -15.75 18.92
C ARG A 200 -19.88 -14.27 19.00
N SER A 201 -20.74 -13.54 19.70
CA SER A 201 -20.65 -12.10 19.92
C SER A 201 -19.87 -11.80 21.19
N ARG A 202 -18.97 -10.83 21.14
CA ARG A 202 -18.20 -10.33 22.28
C ARG A 202 -18.20 -8.81 22.28
N PHE A 203 -18.49 -8.23 23.43
CA PHE A 203 -18.48 -6.78 23.64
C PHE A 203 -17.64 -6.43 24.86
N TRP A 204 -16.81 -5.40 24.74
CA TRP A 204 -16.09 -4.77 25.83
C TRP A 204 -16.42 -3.28 25.82
N MET A 205 -17.01 -2.77 26.90
CA MET A 205 -17.64 -1.44 26.91
C MET A 205 -17.31 -0.68 28.19
N SER A 206 -17.31 0.66 28.13
CA SER A 206 -17.17 1.57 29.27
C SER A 206 -15.85 1.40 30.04
N GLY A 207 -15.70 2.12 31.15
CA GLY A 207 -14.56 2.00 32.08
C GLY A 207 -13.22 2.14 31.37
N ARG A 208 -12.36 1.12 31.49
CA ARG A 208 -11.02 1.10 30.88
C ARG A 208 -11.00 1.06 29.36
N TYR A 209 -12.12 0.75 28.70
CA TYR A 209 -12.22 0.72 27.23
C TYR A 209 -12.58 2.07 26.62
N VAL A 210 -12.71 3.12 27.43
CA VAL A 210 -12.87 4.49 26.94
C VAL A 210 -11.51 5.04 26.49
N SER A 211 -11.39 5.39 25.22
CA SER A 211 -10.14 5.86 24.62
C SER A 211 -10.38 7.00 23.63
N ALA A 212 -9.44 7.93 23.50
CA ALA A 212 -9.48 8.93 22.42
C ALA A 212 -9.19 8.25 21.07
N ARG A 213 -9.85 8.70 19.99
CA ARG A 213 -9.64 8.19 18.61
C ARG A 213 -8.28 8.55 18.02
N GLN A 214 -7.62 9.57 18.57
CA GLN A 214 -6.29 10.02 18.12
C GLN A 214 -5.40 10.30 19.32
N ASP A 215 -4.20 9.70 19.33
CA ASP A 215 -3.17 9.91 20.35
C ASP A 215 -2.32 11.16 20.01
N ASN A 216 -2.94 12.33 20.07
CA ASN A 216 -2.22 13.60 20.00
C ASN A 216 -1.94 14.12 21.42
N LEU A 217 -0.77 14.72 21.65
CA LEU A 217 -0.34 15.29 22.95
C LEU A 217 -1.37 16.22 23.60
N LEU A 218 -2.17 16.94 22.80
CA LEU A 218 -3.28 17.79 23.27
C LEU A 218 -4.47 17.01 23.85
N ASN A 219 -4.66 15.75 23.45
CA ASN A 219 -5.77 14.91 23.92
C ASN A 219 -5.48 14.21 25.25
N ARG A 220 -4.22 14.08 25.68
CA ARG A 220 -3.88 13.46 26.98
C ARG A 220 -4.38 14.28 28.18
N ALA A 221 -4.55 15.59 28.01
CA ALA A 221 -5.18 16.47 29.02
C ALA A 221 -6.69 16.24 29.20
N SER A 222 -7.32 15.40 28.36
CA SER A 222 -8.76 15.12 28.40
C SER A 222 -9.16 13.88 29.21
N ALA A 223 -8.22 13.13 29.79
CA ALA A 223 -8.49 11.87 30.50
C ALA A 223 -9.49 12.00 31.68
N GLU A 224 -9.43 13.10 32.45
CA GLU A 224 -10.38 13.38 33.55
C GLU A 224 -11.77 13.81 33.06
N ILE A 225 -11.85 14.40 31.86
CA ILE A 225 -13.10 14.72 31.18
C ILE A 225 -13.67 13.44 30.55
N LEU A 226 -12.82 12.57 29.98
CA LEU A 226 -13.15 11.28 29.37
C LEU A 226 -13.85 10.34 30.36
N GLN A 227 -13.37 10.23 31.60
CA GLN A 227 -14.03 9.40 32.62
C GLN A 227 -15.40 9.94 33.06
N LYS A 228 -15.64 11.25 32.94
CA LYS A 228 -16.95 11.88 33.24
C LYS A 228 -17.92 11.81 32.05
N VAL A 229 -17.43 11.48 30.86
CA VAL A 229 -18.25 11.33 29.66
C VAL A 229 -18.96 9.96 29.72
N LYS A 230 -20.16 9.98 30.30
CA LYS A 230 -21.15 8.90 30.43
C LYS A 230 -20.54 7.50 30.66
N ALA A 231 -20.25 7.20 31.93
CA ALA A 231 -20.30 5.82 32.39
C ALA A 231 -21.65 5.21 31.98
N LEU A 232 -21.60 4.11 31.23
CA LEU A 232 -22.82 3.38 30.87
C LEU A 232 -23.50 2.89 32.16
N PRO A 233 -24.86 2.88 32.23
CA PRO A 233 -25.55 2.35 33.39
C PRO A 233 -25.11 0.92 33.69
N ARG A 234 -24.98 0.52 34.96
CA ARG A 234 -24.52 -0.85 35.30
C ARG A 234 -25.42 -1.95 34.69
N GLU A 235 -26.71 -1.68 34.51
CA GLU A 235 -27.66 -2.58 33.86
C GLU A 235 -27.43 -2.72 32.34
N PHE A 236 -26.66 -1.81 31.72
CA PHE A 236 -26.42 -1.80 30.28
C PHE A 236 -25.80 -3.10 29.76
N ALA A 237 -24.90 -3.74 30.53
CA ALA A 237 -24.32 -5.01 30.12
C ALA A 237 -25.36 -6.14 30.03
N GLN A 238 -26.32 -6.16 30.96
CA GLN A 238 -27.44 -7.11 30.95
C GLN A 238 -28.40 -6.80 29.79
N ASP A 239 -28.73 -5.53 29.60
CA ASP A 239 -29.59 -5.07 28.50
C ASP A 239 -28.95 -5.37 27.14
N LEU A 240 -27.64 -5.20 27.00
CA LEU A 240 -26.89 -5.50 25.77
C LEU A 240 -26.85 -7.00 25.48
N LEU A 241 -26.68 -7.85 26.51
CA LEU A 241 -26.77 -9.31 26.35
C LEU A 241 -28.14 -9.69 25.78
N ARG A 242 -29.21 -9.20 26.41
CA ARG A 242 -30.59 -9.45 25.96
C ARG A 242 -30.80 -8.95 24.53
N HIS A 243 -30.41 -7.71 24.25
CA HIS A 243 -30.58 -7.09 22.95
C HIS A 243 -29.89 -7.89 21.83
N CYS A 244 -28.62 -8.28 22.04
CA CYS A 244 -27.88 -9.08 21.07
C CYS A 244 -28.49 -10.49 20.88
N ALA A 245 -28.99 -11.11 21.95
CA ALA A 245 -29.63 -12.42 21.86
C ALA A 245 -30.98 -12.37 21.10
N GLU A 246 -31.71 -11.25 21.18
CA GLU A 246 -32.94 -11.01 20.44
C GLU A 246 -32.68 -10.76 18.94
N GLU A 247 -31.82 -9.78 18.62
CA GLU A 247 -31.62 -9.29 17.25
C GLU A 247 -31.03 -10.37 16.34
N MET A 248 -30.01 -11.09 16.81
CA MET A 248 -29.30 -12.08 16.00
C MET A 248 -30.20 -13.27 15.67
N ASN A 249 -30.97 -13.72 16.67
CA ASN A 249 -31.88 -14.84 16.52
C ASN A 249 -33.08 -14.47 15.62
N HIS A 250 -33.57 -13.24 15.71
CA HIS A 250 -34.63 -12.76 14.82
C HIS A 250 -34.16 -12.65 13.38
N LEU A 251 -33.03 -11.98 13.14
CA LEU A 251 -32.49 -11.82 11.79
C LEU A 251 -32.16 -13.17 11.14
N ALA A 252 -31.61 -14.13 11.89
CA ALA A 252 -31.34 -15.47 11.37
C ALA A 252 -32.59 -16.17 10.77
N SER A 253 -33.79 -15.79 11.18
CA SER A 253 -35.05 -16.35 10.66
C SER A 253 -35.48 -15.79 9.30
N ILE A 254 -35.01 -14.59 8.93
CA ILE A 254 -35.39 -13.89 7.68
C ILE A 254 -34.20 -13.67 6.73
N LEU A 255 -32.97 -13.75 7.24
CA LEU A 255 -31.74 -13.47 6.50
C LEU A 255 -31.57 -14.30 5.21
N PRO A 256 -31.90 -15.61 5.16
CA PRO A 256 -31.74 -16.40 3.94
C PRO A 256 -32.60 -15.87 2.78
N ASP A 257 -33.84 -15.48 3.06
CA ASP A 257 -34.77 -14.97 2.05
C ASP A 257 -34.37 -13.55 1.62
N LEU A 258 -33.95 -12.70 2.57
CA LEU A 258 -33.39 -11.38 2.29
C LEU A 258 -32.15 -11.47 1.39
N TYR A 259 -31.20 -12.35 1.73
CA TYR A 259 -29.99 -12.55 0.93
C TYR A 259 -30.33 -13.01 -0.48
N LYS A 260 -31.24 -13.99 -0.61
CA LYS A 260 -31.70 -14.49 -1.91
C LYS A 260 -32.36 -13.42 -2.77
N GLN A 261 -33.11 -12.50 -2.16
CA GLN A 261 -33.87 -11.47 -2.86
C GLN A 261 -33.06 -10.22 -3.21
N TYR A 262 -32.09 -9.84 -2.36
CA TYR A 262 -31.41 -8.55 -2.46
C TYR A 262 -29.89 -8.61 -2.64
N ALA A 263 -29.23 -9.76 -2.45
CA ALA A 263 -27.80 -9.87 -2.72
C ALA A 263 -27.53 -9.93 -4.23
N THR A 264 -27.26 -8.78 -4.85
CA THR A 264 -26.74 -8.70 -6.22
C THR A 264 -25.22 -8.74 -6.20
N GLN A 265 -24.61 -9.32 -7.24
CA GLN A 265 -23.16 -9.49 -7.32
C GLN A 265 -22.54 -8.73 -8.51
N ASP A 266 -23.21 -7.70 -9.02
CA ASP A 266 -22.84 -7.09 -10.30
C ASP A 266 -21.73 -6.04 -10.15
N THR A 267 -21.47 -5.57 -8.92
CA THR A 267 -20.43 -4.58 -8.64
C THR A 267 -19.64 -4.95 -7.39
N VAL A 268 -18.37 -4.55 -7.35
CA VAL A 268 -17.53 -4.65 -6.15
C VAL A 268 -17.63 -3.35 -5.34
N GLY A 269 -18.16 -3.44 -4.12
CA GLY A 269 -18.10 -2.35 -3.16
C GLY A 269 -16.75 -2.33 -2.46
N ILE A 270 -16.14 -1.15 -2.36
CA ILE A 270 -14.91 -0.91 -1.57
C ILE A 270 -15.08 0.30 -0.66
N SER A 271 -14.29 0.40 0.41
CA SER A 271 -14.27 1.54 1.34
C SER A 271 -13.65 2.81 0.70
N GLY A 272 -12.85 2.59 -0.34
CA GLY A 272 -12.24 3.57 -1.21
C GLY A 272 -13.14 4.17 -2.30
N ALA A 273 -12.54 4.97 -3.18
CA ALA A 273 -13.22 5.50 -4.35
C ALA A 273 -13.11 4.53 -5.53
N THR A 274 -14.16 4.50 -6.37
CA THR A 274 -14.16 3.79 -7.65
C THR A 274 -14.50 4.79 -8.75
N THR A 275 -13.75 4.76 -9.85
CA THR A 275 -14.03 5.57 -11.05
C THR A 275 -14.10 4.65 -12.27
N HIS A 276 -15.22 4.65 -12.97
CA HIS A 276 -15.45 3.80 -14.13
C HIS A 276 -15.15 4.54 -15.44
N HIS A 277 -14.76 3.80 -16.47
CA HIS A 277 -14.65 4.37 -17.82
C HIS A 277 -16.01 4.93 -18.26
N GLY A 278 -16.02 6.19 -18.69
CA GLY A 278 -17.23 6.94 -19.03
C GLY A 278 -17.69 7.93 -17.96
N ASP A 279 -17.19 7.83 -16.72
CA ASP A 279 -17.43 8.83 -15.69
C ASP A 279 -16.83 10.19 -16.08
N ALA A 280 -17.50 11.28 -15.72
CA ALA A 280 -17.06 12.63 -16.07
C ALA A 280 -15.65 12.98 -15.56
N LYS A 281 -15.20 12.33 -14.47
CA LYS A 281 -13.88 12.53 -13.86
C LYS A 281 -12.83 11.49 -14.28
N PHE A 282 -13.18 10.54 -15.14
CA PHE A 282 -12.32 9.40 -15.46
C PHE A 282 -10.95 9.84 -16.03
N GLU A 283 -10.95 10.76 -16.98
CA GLU A 283 -9.69 11.26 -17.56
C GLU A 283 -8.83 12.01 -16.53
N GLU A 284 -9.45 12.78 -15.64
CA GLU A 284 -8.73 13.43 -14.53
C GLU A 284 -8.10 12.39 -13.60
N ALA A 285 -8.84 11.34 -13.24
CA ALA A 285 -8.36 10.25 -12.40
C ALA A 285 -7.19 9.50 -13.06
N VAL A 286 -7.28 9.15 -14.36
CA VAL A 286 -6.17 8.54 -15.10
C VAL A 286 -4.94 9.45 -15.07
N MET A 287 -5.09 10.74 -15.39
CA MET A 287 -3.95 11.67 -15.43
C MET A 287 -3.34 11.95 -14.04
N ALA A 288 -4.11 11.81 -12.97
CA ALA A 288 -3.64 11.91 -11.60
C ALA A 288 -2.72 10.75 -11.21
N THR A 289 -2.87 9.57 -11.82
CA THR A 289 -1.99 8.42 -11.58
C THR A 289 -0.61 8.53 -12.24
N LEU A 290 -0.37 9.52 -13.10
CA LEU A 290 0.84 9.62 -13.91
C LEU A 290 1.81 10.68 -13.40
N PHE A 291 3.06 10.30 -13.15
CA PHE A 291 4.15 11.27 -13.04
C PHE A 291 4.50 11.85 -14.43
N ASN A 292 4.73 10.96 -15.40
CA ASN A 292 5.06 11.33 -16.77
C ASN A 292 3.80 11.83 -17.51
N LYS A 293 3.78 13.10 -17.93
CA LYS A 293 2.61 13.72 -18.56
C LYS A 293 2.48 13.46 -20.07
N VAL A 294 3.26 12.53 -20.62
CA VAL A 294 3.05 12.02 -21.99
C VAL A 294 1.66 11.37 -22.06
N PRO A 295 0.78 11.79 -23.00
CA PRO A 295 -0.52 11.17 -23.16
C PRO A 295 -0.38 9.69 -23.55
N VAL A 296 -0.88 8.82 -22.70
CA VAL A 296 -1.01 7.38 -22.95
C VAL A 296 -2.39 7.14 -23.54
N LYS A 297 -2.54 6.21 -24.50
CA LYS A 297 -3.85 5.92 -25.13
C LYS A 297 -4.66 4.91 -24.32
N GLN A 298 -3.97 3.99 -23.65
CA GLN A 298 -4.56 2.90 -22.91
C GLN A 298 -5.47 3.42 -21.82
N ARG A 299 -6.64 2.79 -21.63
CA ARG A 299 -7.60 3.14 -20.57
C ARG A 299 -8.07 1.90 -19.82
N PRO A 300 -7.89 1.84 -18.49
CA PRO A 300 -8.47 0.76 -17.71
C PRO A 300 -10.00 0.82 -17.76
N ALA A 301 -10.67 -0.31 -17.55
CA ALA A 301 -12.12 -0.34 -17.44
C ALA A 301 -12.60 0.43 -16.20
N SER A 302 -11.82 0.39 -15.11
CA SER A 302 -12.10 1.11 -13.86
C SER A 302 -10.83 1.33 -13.05
N ILE A 303 -10.83 2.36 -12.21
CA ILE A 303 -9.79 2.68 -11.23
C ILE A 303 -10.39 2.50 -9.84
N TYR A 304 -9.71 1.73 -9.00
CA TYR A 304 -10.05 1.50 -7.60
C TYR A 304 -8.99 2.08 -6.69
N GLU A 305 -9.42 2.82 -5.67
CA GLU A 305 -8.54 3.48 -4.69
C GLU A 305 -8.76 2.85 -3.30
N PRO A 306 -8.35 1.58 -3.08
CA PRO A 306 -8.64 0.84 -1.85
C PRO A 306 -8.04 1.53 -0.62
N LYS A 307 -8.71 1.40 0.54
CA LYS A 307 -8.18 1.88 1.83
C LYS A 307 -7.92 0.74 2.83
N THR A 308 -8.37 -0.47 2.50
CA THR A 308 -8.23 -1.66 3.35
C THR A 308 -7.71 -2.83 2.54
N VAL A 309 -7.12 -3.81 3.22
CA VAL A 309 -6.71 -5.07 2.58
C VAL A 309 -7.93 -5.80 2.01
N GLU A 310 -9.06 -5.75 2.71
CA GLU A 310 -10.32 -6.34 2.30
C GLU A 310 -10.85 -5.75 0.99
N ASP A 311 -10.70 -4.44 0.77
CA ASP A 311 -11.03 -3.82 -0.52
C ASP A 311 -10.26 -4.51 -1.66
N ILE A 312 -8.96 -4.75 -1.46
CA ILE A 312 -8.11 -5.36 -2.48
C ILE A 312 -8.49 -6.84 -2.70
N ILE A 313 -8.72 -7.60 -1.64
CA ILE A 313 -9.20 -8.98 -1.73
C ILE A 313 -10.51 -9.04 -2.53
N ASN A 314 -11.44 -8.13 -2.26
CA ASN A 314 -12.72 -8.04 -2.97
C ASN A 314 -12.53 -7.66 -4.44
N ILE A 315 -11.63 -6.73 -4.77
CA ILE A 315 -11.28 -6.38 -6.15
C ILE A 315 -10.68 -7.58 -6.88
N VAL A 316 -9.77 -8.33 -6.26
CA VAL A 316 -9.15 -9.52 -6.86
C VAL A 316 -10.18 -10.61 -7.16
N ARG A 317 -11.07 -10.90 -6.21
CA ARG A 317 -12.17 -11.86 -6.39
C ARG A 317 -13.13 -11.42 -7.51
N TYR A 318 -13.48 -10.14 -7.54
CA TYR A 318 -14.30 -9.55 -8.58
C TYR A 318 -13.63 -9.63 -9.96
N ALA A 319 -12.35 -9.28 -10.07
CA ALA A 319 -11.58 -9.36 -11.30
C ALA A 319 -11.56 -10.79 -11.87
N LYS A 320 -11.35 -11.79 -11.00
CA LYS A 320 -11.38 -13.21 -11.36
C LYS A 320 -12.77 -13.65 -11.85
N LYS A 321 -13.83 -13.21 -11.17
CA LYS A 321 -15.23 -13.48 -11.57
C LYS A 321 -15.56 -12.88 -12.94
N GLU A 322 -15.13 -11.64 -13.18
CA GLU A 322 -15.41 -10.91 -14.43
C GLU A 322 -14.43 -11.21 -15.57
N GLY A 323 -13.43 -12.06 -15.33
CA GLY A 323 -12.38 -12.35 -16.31
C GLY A 323 -11.54 -11.12 -16.69
N ARG A 324 -11.42 -10.13 -15.79
CA ARG A 324 -10.64 -8.91 -15.99
C ARG A 324 -9.27 -9.05 -15.34
N ARG A 325 -8.24 -8.58 -16.06
CA ARG A 325 -6.88 -8.50 -15.51
C ARG A 325 -6.71 -7.29 -14.61
N ILE A 326 -5.65 -7.32 -13.79
CA ILE A 326 -5.31 -6.28 -12.82
C ILE A 326 -3.99 -5.63 -13.19
N THR A 327 -3.92 -4.32 -12.96
CA THR A 327 -2.68 -3.55 -12.86
C THR A 327 -2.67 -2.75 -11.56
N ILE A 328 -1.47 -2.36 -11.11
CA ILE A 328 -1.28 -1.69 -9.84
C ILE A 328 -0.42 -0.44 -10.04
N THR A 329 -0.77 0.64 -9.36
CA THR A 329 0.07 1.83 -9.21
C THR A 329 0.19 2.25 -7.76
N SER A 330 1.27 2.95 -7.43
CA SER A 330 1.45 3.60 -6.12
C SER A 330 1.78 5.07 -6.35
N GLY A 331 3.03 5.39 -6.67
CA GLY A 331 3.46 6.78 -6.92
C GLY A 331 3.32 7.26 -8.37
N GLY A 332 2.88 6.41 -9.31
CA GLY A 332 2.74 6.81 -10.71
C GLY A 332 4.05 7.07 -11.47
N HIS A 333 5.21 6.75 -10.87
CA HIS A 333 6.55 7.08 -11.38
C HIS A 333 7.08 6.17 -12.50
N SER A 334 6.25 5.30 -13.08
CA SER A 334 6.63 4.55 -14.27
C SER A 334 6.72 5.50 -15.48
N PHE A 335 7.92 5.69 -16.05
CA PHE A 335 8.10 6.55 -17.22
C PHE A 335 7.32 6.04 -18.44
N SER A 336 7.16 4.72 -18.57
CA SER A 336 6.41 4.05 -19.63
C SER A 336 4.91 3.88 -19.34
N ALA A 337 4.45 4.32 -18.16
CA ALA A 337 3.11 4.07 -17.65
C ALA A 337 2.67 2.59 -17.75
N ASN A 338 3.54 1.66 -17.36
CA ASN A 338 3.34 0.21 -17.52
C ASN A 338 2.02 -0.32 -16.92
N PHE A 339 1.52 0.34 -15.87
CA PHE A 339 0.27 0.00 -15.19
C PHE A 339 -0.99 0.46 -15.95
N LEU A 340 -0.91 1.34 -16.94
CA LEU A 340 -2.06 1.72 -17.76
C LEU A 340 -2.26 0.72 -18.89
N ARG A 341 -3.33 -0.07 -18.79
CA ARG A 341 -3.69 -1.12 -19.75
C ARG A 341 -5.16 -1.01 -20.13
N ASP A 342 -5.50 -1.48 -21.32
CA ASP A 342 -6.88 -1.51 -21.77
C ASP A 342 -7.68 -2.62 -21.06
N GLU A 343 -8.95 -2.33 -20.77
CA GLU A 343 -9.94 -3.29 -20.24
C GLU A 343 -9.58 -3.99 -18.91
N CYS A 344 -8.56 -3.49 -18.19
CA CYS A 344 -8.14 -4.00 -16.88
C CYS A 344 -8.79 -3.22 -15.73
N LEU A 345 -8.66 -3.76 -14.51
CA LEU A 345 -8.92 -3.02 -13.27
C LEU A 345 -7.59 -2.43 -12.80
N LEU A 346 -7.51 -1.10 -12.70
CA LEU A 346 -6.34 -0.42 -12.11
C LEU A 346 -6.57 -0.24 -10.62
N ILE A 347 -5.65 -0.73 -9.80
CA ILE A 347 -5.63 -0.53 -8.35
C ILE A 347 -4.60 0.56 -8.02
N ASP A 348 -5.08 1.69 -7.51
CA ASP A 348 -4.26 2.80 -7.01
C ASP A 348 -4.06 2.69 -5.49
N MET A 349 -2.85 2.33 -5.10
CA MET A 349 -2.48 2.04 -3.71
C MET A 349 -2.25 3.30 -2.85
N LYS A 350 -2.58 4.51 -3.33
CA LYS A 350 -2.24 5.79 -2.68
C LYS A 350 -2.64 5.93 -1.21
N HIS A 351 -3.60 5.16 -0.71
CA HIS A 351 -4.02 5.16 0.70
C HIS A 351 -3.25 4.17 1.59
N PHE A 352 -2.31 3.41 1.03
CA PHE A 352 -1.37 2.57 1.76
C PHE A 352 -0.04 3.32 1.94
N ASP A 353 -0.11 4.50 2.56
CA ASP A 353 0.97 5.47 2.74
C ASP A 353 1.46 5.60 4.20
N GLU A 354 1.08 4.65 5.05
CA GLU A 354 1.51 4.58 6.45
C GLU A 354 2.88 3.91 6.62
N CYS A 355 3.62 4.36 7.65
CA CYS A 355 4.92 3.85 8.02
C CYS A 355 5.10 3.84 9.55
N HIS A 356 5.58 2.72 10.08
CA HIS A 356 5.89 2.52 11.50
C HIS A 356 7.35 2.14 11.67
N LEU A 357 8.07 2.90 12.51
CA LEU A 357 9.49 2.69 12.76
C LEU A 357 9.71 1.98 14.09
N ASN A 358 10.54 0.94 14.08
CA ASN A 358 11.13 0.36 15.28
C ASN A 358 12.61 0.75 15.35
N VAL A 359 12.90 1.82 16.09
CA VAL A 359 14.25 2.40 16.21
C VAL A 359 15.21 1.44 16.90
N GLU A 360 14.74 0.70 17.90
CA GLU A 360 15.57 -0.25 18.67
C GLU A 360 16.03 -1.42 17.80
N ASN A 361 15.10 -2.01 17.04
CA ASN A 361 15.39 -3.15 16.17
C ASN A 361 15.89 -2.75 14.78
N LYS A 362 15.94 -1.44 14.47
CA LYS A 362 16.29 -0.89 13.16
C LYS A 362 15.46 -1.52 12.03
N THR A 363 14.15 -1.55 12.23
CA THR A 363 13.20 -1.99 11.22
C THR A 363 12.12 -0.95 10.95
N ALA A 364 11.49 -1.05 9.78
CA ALA A 364 10.33 -0.24 9.42
C ALA A 364 9.26 -1.12 8.77
N GLU A 365 8.00 -0.90 9.14
CA GLU A 365 6.84 -1.39 8.40
C GLU A 365 6.33 -0.25 7.53
N ALA A 366 6.15 -0.46 6.22
CA ALA A 366 5.74 0.60 5.32
C ALA A 366 4.80 0.09 4.22
N GLY A 367 3.74 0.84 3.93
CA GLY A 367 2.87 0.57 2.79
C GLY A 367 3.53 0.92 1.45
N PRO A 368 3.06 0.36 0.32
CA PRO A 368 3.63 0.59 -1.01
C PRO A 368 3.55 2.04 -1.50
N ALA A 369 2.64 2.87 -0.99
CA ALA A 369 2.52 4.28 -1.36
C ALA A 369 3.39 5.21 -0.50
N VAL A 370 4.11 4.71 0.49
CA VAL A 370 5.10 5.50 1.21
C VAL A 370 6.17 5.98 0.24
N GLY A 371 6.37 7.29 0.14
CA GLY A 371 7.45 7.88 -0.64
C GLY A 371 8.82 7.59 -0.01
N GLY A 372 9.81 7.20 -0.82
CA GLY A 372 11.17 6.97 -0.34
C GLY A 372 11.77 8.21 0.36
N SER A 373 11.46 9.40 -0.14
CA SER A 373 11.84 10.67 0.48
C SER A 373 11.14 10.93 1.82
N THR A 374 9.87 10.52 1.95
CA THR A 374 9.11 10.58 3.21
C THR A 374 9.71 9.64 4.25
N LEU A 375 10.00 8.39 3.87
CA LEU A 375 10.68 7.41 4.73
C LEU A 375 12.04 7.94 5.18
N MET A 376 12.84 8.48 4.26
CA MET A 376 14.17 9.02 4.58
C MET A 376 14.11 10.12 5.63
N LYS A 377 13.19 11.08 5.46
CA LYS A 377 13.02 12.19 6.39
C LYS A 377 12.54 11.73 7.77
N ALA A 378 11.73 10.66 7.83
CA ALA A 378 11.32 10.07 9.10
C ALA A 378 12.51 9.40 9.80
N LEU A 379 13.29 8.59 9.07
CA LEU A 379 14.46 7.88 9.60
C LEU A 379 15.56 8.85 10.09
N TYR A 380 15.82 9.94 9.36
CA TYR A 380 16.82 10.94 9.74
C TYR A 380 16.57 11.57 11.13
N LYS A 381 15.32 11.62 11.60
CA LYS A 381 14.97 12.13 12.94
C LYS A 381 15.41 11.19 14.07
N HIS A 382 15.74 9.94 13.73
CA HIS A 382 16.13 8.89 14.66
C HIS A 382 17.56 8.39 14.40
N ASP A 383 18.37 9.16 13.66
CA ASP A 383 19.72 8.77 13.23
C ASP A 383 19.74 7.44 12.44
N LEU A 384 18.70 7.20 11.63
CA LEU A 384 18.57 6.04 10.76
C LEU A 384 18.58 6.43 9.27
N PHE A 385 18.78 5.44 8.41
CA PHE A 385 18.93 5.57 6.97
C PHE A 385 18.36 4.37 6.21
N PHE A 386 17.97 4.58 4.94
CA PHE A 386 17.58 3.54 4.01
C PHE A 386 18.11 3.89 2.61
N PRO A 387 18.47 2.95 1.73
CA PRO A 387 18.84 3.26 0.35
C PRO A 387 17.59 3.64 -0.46
N ALA A 388 17.00 4.82 -0.24
CA ALA A 388 15.84 5.30 -0.98
C ALA A 388 16.25 5.94 -2.32
N GLY A 389 15.31 5.93 -3.27
CA GLY A 389 15.47 6.59 -4.57
C GLY A 389 15.61 8.11 -4.47
N HIS A 390 16.22 8.71 -5.50
CA HIS A 390 16.69 10.10 -5.50
C HIS A 390 15.57 11.13 -5.68
N CYS A 391 14.48 10.75 -6.35
CA CYS A 391 13.38 11.66 -6.71
C CYS A 391 12.28 11.68 -5.64
N ILE A 392 11.73 12.87 -5.37
CA ILE A 392 10.50 13.02 -4.59
C ILE A 392 9.34 12.41 -5.39
N GLY A 393 8.42 11.74 -4.69
CA GLY A 393 7.23 11.11 -5.28
C GLY A 393 7.41 9.62 -5.62
N VAL A 394 8.65 9.12 -5.68
CA VAL A 394 8.91 7.70 -5.89
C VAL A 394 8.50 6.91 -4.65
N CYS A 395 7.45 6.10 -4.79
CA CYS A 395 6.92 5.26 -3.72
C CYS A 395 7.57 3.88 -3.67
N LEU A 396 7.61 3.28 -2.47
CA LEU A 396 8.27 2.01 -2.19
C LEU A 396 7.77 0.83 -3.05
N GLY A 397 6.48 0.78 -3.40
CA GLY A 397 5.87 -0.33 -4.13
C GLY A 397 6.62 -0.67 -5.41
N GLY A 398 6.50 0.17 -6.44
CA GLY A 398 7.22 -0.03 -7.69
C GLY A 398 8.75 0.00 -7.52
N TYR A 399 9.26 0.85 -6.64
CA TYR A 399 10.71 1.01 -6.40
C TYR A 399 11.40 -0.26 -5.90
N LEU A 400 10.85 -0.90 -4.86
CA LEU A 400 11.44 -2.11 -4.28
C LEU A 400 11.16 -3.35 -5.13
N LEU A 401 10.01 -3.41 -5.81
CA LEU A 401 9.69 -4.57 -6.65
C LEU A 401 10.66 -4.71 -7.83
N GLN A 402 11.30 -3.63 -8.26
CA GLN A 402 12.20 -3.62 -9.41
C GLN A 402 13.69 -3.48 -9.03
N GLY A 403 14.05 -3.74 -7.77
CA GLY A 403 15.41 -3.58 -7.25
C GLY A 403 15.52 -2.35 -6.35
N GLY A 404 15.58 -1.17 -6.96
CA GLY A 404 15.67 0.11 -6.26
C GLY A 404 17.10 0.54 -6.00
N TYR A 405 17.73 1.16 -7.00
CA TYR A 405 19.04 1.79 -6.81
C TYR A 405 18.82 3.15 -6.15
N GLY A 406 19.48 3.35 -5.02
CA GLY A 406 19.30 4.51 -4.18
C GLY A 406 20.60 4.96 -3.56
N TRP A 407 20.54 6.02 -2.76
CA TRP A 407 21.74 6.56 -2.13
C TRP A 407 22.47 5.52 -1.30
N ASN A 408 23.80 5.50 -1.45
CA ASN A 408 24.70 4.59 -0.73
C ASN A 408 24.52 3.09 -1.10
N GLY A 409 23.86 2.79 -2.23
CA GLY A 409 23.58 1.41 -2.66
C GLY A 409 24.82 0.56 -2.90
N ARG A 410 25.95 1.15 -3.35
CA ARG A 410 27.23 0.42 -3.52
C ARG A 410 27.76 -0.17 -2.20
N LYS A 411 27.36 0.42 -1.06
CA LYS A 411 27.78 0.01 0.28
C LYS A 411 26.70 -0.82 0.99
N LEU A 412 25.42 -0.48 0.80
CA LEU A 412 24.29 -1.10 1.50
C LEU A 412 23.54 -2.16 0.69
N GLY A 413 23.87 -2.33 -0.59
CA GLY A 413 23.13 -3.17 -1.53
C GLY A 413 22.02 -2.40 -2.25
N ILE A 414 21.41 -3.06 -3.24
CA ILE A 414 20.20 -2.56 -3.89
C ILE A 414 19.04 -2.59 -2.87
N ALA A 415 18.11 -1.64 -2.93
CA ALA A 415 17.15 -1.42 -1.84
C ALA A 415 16.28 -2.63 -1.51
N CYS A 416 15.93 -3.45 -2.50
CA CYS A 416 15.14 -4.67 -2.29
C CYS A 416 15.85 -5.73 -1.46
N GLU A 417 17.19 -5.68 -1.31
CA GLU A 417 17.93 -6.54 -0.36
C GLU A 417 17.59 -6.21 1.09
N SER A 418 17.11 -4.99 1.34
CA SER A 418 16.71 -4.56 2.69
C SER A 418 15.28 -4.97 3.04
N ILE A 419 14.58 -5.74 2.19
CA ILE A 419 13.28 -6.32 2.52
C ILE A 419 13.49 -7.57 3.38
N LEU A 420 12.94 -7.55 4.59
CA LEU A 420 12.91 -8.68 5.53
C LEU A 420 11.71 -9.60 5.30
N GLY A 421 10.59 -9.03 4.84
CA GLY A 421 9.37 -9.75 4.51
C GLY A 421 8.33 -8.82 3.88
N MET A 422 7.24 -9.40 3.37
CA MET A 422 6.14 -8.66 2.73
C MET A 422 4.79 -9.30 3.04
N ASP A 423 3.77 -8.47 3.18
CA ASP A 423 2.39 -8.91 3.08
C ASP A 423 1.93 -8.79 1.62
N ILE A 424 1.47 -9.91 1.04
CA ILE A 424 1.13 -10.02 -0.37
C ILE A 424 -0.28 -10.58 -0.52
N ILE A 425 -1.09 -9.97 -1.39
CA ILE A 425 -2.34 -10.57 -1.86
C ILE A 425 -2.06 -11.30 -3.17
N THR A 426 -2.35 -12.59 -3.20
CA THR A 426 -2.11 -13.49 -4.34
C THR A 426 -3.20 -13.38 -5.42
N ALA A 427 -3.00 -14.05 -6.56
CA ALA A 427 -4.01 -14.13 -7.61
C ALA A 427 -5.31 -14.85 -7.19
N ASP A 428 -5.27 -15.61 -6.09
CA ASP A 428 -6.44 -16.25 -5.47
C ASP A 428 -7.17 -15.34 -4.48
N GLY A 429 -6.64 -14.13 -4.23
CA GLY A 429 -7.19 -13.20 -3.24
C GLY A 429 -6.87 -13.58 -1.80
N GLU A 430 -5.79 -14.35 -1.58
CA GLU A 430 -5.30 -14.68 -0.25
C GLU A 430 -4.23 -13.68 0.19
N LEU A 431 -4.36 -13.12 1.39
CA LEU A 431 -3.31 -12.40 2.08
C LEU A 431 -2.32 -13.39 2.70
N ILE A 432 -1.06 -13.29 2.32
CA ILE A 432 0.04 -14.10 2.85
C ILE A 432 1.17 -13.22 3.37
N TYR A 433 1.92 -13.75 4.33
CA TYR A 433 3.25 -13.24 4.66
C TYR A 433 4.30 -14.02 3.85
N ALA A 434 5.22 -13.31 3.21
CA ALA A 434 6.30 -13.87 2.43
C ALA A 434 7.66 -13.35 2.94
N ASP A 435 8.56 -14.28 3.22
CA ASP A 435 9.94 -14.06 3.68
C ASP A 435 10.86 -15.15 3.09
N PRO A 436 12.15 -15.25 3.47
CA PRO A 436 13.04 -16.29 2.95
C PRO A 436 12.59 -17.74 3.23
N ASP A 437 11.77 -17.97 4.26
CA ASP A 437 11.39 -19.32 4.74
C ASP A 437 9.91 -19.67 4.46
N THR A 438 9.08 -18.66 4.20
CA THR A 438 7.63 -18.73 4.05
C THR A 438 7.22 -18.09 2.73
N HIS A 439 6.59 -18.84 1.82
CA HIS A 439 6.31 -18.37 0.44
C HIS A 439 7.56 -17.78 -0.24
N ALA A 440 8.70 -18.44 -0.03
CA ALA A 440 10.02 -17.98 -0.45
C ALA A 440 10.14 -17.72 -1.95
N ASP A 441 9.35 -18.42 -2.76
CA ASP A 441 9.24 -18.22 -4.20
C ASP A 441 8.65 -16.84 -4.56
N LEU A 442 7.56 -16.43 -3.90
CA LEU A 442 6.98 -15.10 -4.08
C LEU A 442 7.86 -14.01 -3.49
N PHE A 443 8.48 -14.25 -2.33
CA PHE A 443 9.46 -13.34 -1.75
C PHE A 443 10.67 -13.12 -2.66
N TRP A 444 11.16 -14.19 -3.30
CA TRP A 444 12.23 -14.15 -4.27
C TRP A 444 11.83 -13.39 -5.54
N ALA A 445 10.66 -13.69 -6.10
CA ALA A 445 10.16 -13.08 -7.34
C ALA A 445 9.86 -11.57 -7.18
N ALA A 446 9.29 -11.18 -6.05
CA ALA A 446 8.95 -9.78 -5.75
C ALA A 446 10.19 -8.87 -5.77
N ARG A 447 11.35 -9.36 -5.34
CA ARG A 447 12.61 -8.59 -5.30
C ARG A 447 13.30 -8.59 -6.68
N GLY A 448 12.67 -7.97 -7.67
CA GLY A 448 13.25 -7.73 -9.00
C GLY A 448 12.31 -7.86 -10.19
N ALA A 449 11.12 -8.45 -10.03
CA ALA A 449 10.16 -8.58 -11.15
C ALA A 449 9.52 -7.26 -11.59
N GLY A 450 9.56 -6.21 -10.76
CA GLY A 450 9.00 -4.89 -11.05
C GLY A 450 7.51 -4.96 -11.41
N ALA A 451 7.13 -4.24 -12.47
CA ALA A 451 5.75 -4.24 -12.99
C ALA A 451 5.26 -5.62 -13.47
N GLY A 452 6.15 -6.59 -13.63
CA GLY A 452 5.78 -7.98 -13.93
C GLY A 452 5.43 -8.81 -12.72
N PHE A 453 5.54 -8.32 -11.48
CA PHE A 453 5.18 -9.12 -10.31
C PHE A 453 3.70 -9.51 -10.31
N PHE A 454 3.38 -10.74 -9.91
CA PHE A 454 2.05 -11.37 -10.02
C PHE A 454 1.37 -11.49 -8.65
N GLY A 455 1.35 -10.38 -7.92
CA GLY A 455 0.70 -10.22 -6.63
C GLY A 455 0.69 -8.75 -6.23
N ILE A 456 -0.05 -8.42 -5.17
CA ILE A 456 -0.18 -7.04 -4.67
C ILE A 456 0.49 -6.96 -3.31
N VAL A 457 1.63 -6.28 -3.22
CA VAL A 457 2.28 -6.02 -1.93
C VAL A 457 1.52 -4.91 -1.20
N VAL A 458 1.01 -5.21 0.00
CA VAL A 458 0.27 -4.24 0.83
C VAL A 458 1.11 -3.68 1.98
N LYS A 459 2.18 -4.39 2.36
CA LYS A 459 3.14 -3.95 3.38
C LYS A 459 4.53 -4.52 3.13
N PHE A 460 5.54 -3.70 3.33
CA PHE A 460 6.95 -4.09 3.38
C PHE A 460 7.44 -4.07 4.83
N TYR A 461 8.20 -5.10 5.21
CA TYR A 461 9.00 -5.13 6.42
C TYR A 461 10.45 -4.89 6.00
N LEU A 462 11.03 -3.77 6.43
CA LEU A 462 12.31 -3.28 5.96
C LEU A 462 13.34 -3.28 7.07
N LYS A 463 14.57 -3.67 6.73
CA LYS A 463 15.77 -3.34 7.47
C LYS A 463 16.13 -1.89 7.19
N VAL A 464 16.45 -1.14 8.24
CA VAL A 464 17.03 0.21 8.13
C VAL A 464 18.41 0.23 8.79
N TYR A 465 19.20 1.25 8.47
CA TYR A 465 20.63 1.33 8.80
C TYR A 465 20.89 2.52 9.71
N ASP A 466 22.04 2.52 10.39
CA ASP A 466 22.51 3.73 11.05
C ASP A 466 22.77 4.82 10.01
N LEU A 467 22.44 6.05 10.35
CA LEU A 467 22.75 7.20 9.52
C LEU A 467 24.28 7.39 9.45
N PRO A 468 24.91 7.36 8.25
CA PRO A 468 26.36 7.47 8.12
C PRO A 468 26.89 8.74 8.79
N LYS A 469 27.89 8.64 9.67
CA LYS A 469 28.32 9.75 10.53
C LYS A 469 28.88 10.94 9.74
N TYR A 470 29.54 10.66 8.62
CA TYR A 470 30.16 11.66 7.75
C TYR A 470 29.46 11.69 6.40
N ARG A 471 28.79 12.81 6.13
CA ARG A 471 27.99 13.00 4.92
C ARG A 471 28.45 14.27 4.23
N ALA A 472 28.66 14.24 2.93
CA ALA A 472 28.98 15.42 2.14
C ALA A 472 28.62 15.25 0.67
N VAL A 473 28.68 16.33 -0.09
CA VAL A 473 28.66 16.33 -1.55
C VAL A 473 29.85 17.15 -2.04
N ILE A 474 30.57 16.63 -3.04
CA ILE A 474 31.54 17.38 -3.84
C ILE A 474 31.02 17.46 -5.27
N ALA A 475 31.05 18.64 -5.88
CA ALA A 475 30.66 18.84 -7.27
C ALA A 475 31.71 19.62 -8.05
N HIS A 476 32.04 19.15 -9.25
CA HIS A 476 32.89 19.83 -10.23
C HIS A 476 32.10 20.04 -11.53
N ASN A 477 32.03 21.28 -12.02
CA ASN A 477 31.31 21.59 -13.26
C ASN A 477 32.31 21.87 -14.39
N PHE A 478 32.12 21.19 -15.51
CA PHE A 478 32.98 21.27 -16.69
C PHE A 478 32.20 21.81 -17.88
N ALA A 479 32.83 22.68 -18.67
CA ALA A 479 32.28 23.08 -19.96
C ALA A 479 32.31 21.92 -20.95
N ILE A 480 31.31 21.84 -21.85
CA ILE A 480 31.15 20.72 -22.78
C ILE A 480 32.38 20.44 -23.67
N LYS A 481 33.22 21.45 -23.92
CA LYS A 481 34.49 21.30 -24.66
C LYS A 481 35.48 20.30 -24.02
N HIS A 482 35.28 19.95 -22.74
CA HIS A 482 36.09 18.99 -21.99
C HIS A 482 35.45 17.60 -21.89
N LEU A 483 34.37 17.34 -22.64
CA LEU A 483 33.61 16.08 -22.60
C LEU A 483 34.49 14.84 -22.61
N GLU A 484 35.40 14.74 -23.58
CA GLU A 484 36.23 13.54 -23.73
C GLU A 484 37.17 13.34 -22.53
N ASP A 485 37.78 14.42 -22.01
CA ASP A 485 38.63 14.34 -20.83
C ASP A 485 37.86 13.87 -19.59
N VAL A 486 36.63 14.37 -19.43
CA VAL A 486 35.77 14.11 -18.26
C VAL A 486 35.31 12.65 -18.23
N TYR A 487 34.74 12.15 -19.34
CA TYR A 487 34.24 10.78 -19.39
C TYR A 487 35.36 9.74 -19.40
N ARG A 488 36.53 10.04 -20.01
CA ARG A 488 37.71 9.17 -19.89
C ARG A 488 38.23 9.09 -18.46
N TRP A 489 38.29 10.22 -17.76
CA TRP A 489 38.68 10.22 -16.35
C TRP A 489 37.68 9.44 -15.49
N ALA A 490 36.38 9.66 -15.67
CA ALA A 490 35.34 8.98 -14.90
C ALA A 490 35.32 7.47 -15.12
N HIS A 491 35.54 7.02 -16.36
CA HIS A 491 35.71 5.60 -16.68
C HIS A 491 36.95 5.02 -15.99
N ALA A 492 38.11 5.68 -16.14
CA ALA A 492 39.38 5.20 -15.61
C ALA A 492 39.40 5.12 -14.07
N VAL A 493 38.84 6.11 -13.38
CA VAL A 493 38.84 6.16 -11.91
C VAL A 493 37.78 5.26 -11.28
N GLY A 494 36.76 4.84 -12.04
CA GLY A 494 35.59 4.10 -11.56
C GLY A 494 35.90 2.96 -10.58
N PRO A 495 36.80 2.01 -10.91
CA PRO A 495 37.16 0.90 -10.03
C PRO A 495 37.80 1.33 -8.69
N GLU A 496 38.40 2.52 -8.63
CA GLU A 496 39.11 3.04 -7.46
C GLU A 496 38.20 3.86 -6.54
N ILE A 497 36.97 4.18 -6.98
CA ILE A 497 36.06 5.02 -6.19
C ILE A 497 35.56 4.23 -4.98
N PRO A 498 35.79 4.72 -3.74
CA PRO A 498 35.32 4.06 -2.53
C PRO A 498 33.81 3.81 -2.53
N LYS A 499 33.35 2.71 -1.93
CA LYS A 499 31.93 2.32 -1.88
C LYS A 499 31.03 3.35 -1.18
N ALA A 500 31.60 4.14 -0.27
CA ALA A 500 30.91 5.25 0.39
C ALA A 500 30.56 6.42 -0.55
N VAL A 501 31.04 6.41 -1.79
CA VAL A 501 30.80 7.46 -2.78
C VAL A 501 29.90 6.95 -3.89
N GLU A 502 28.87 7.75 -4.17
CA GLU A 502 28.02 7.57 -5.34
C GLU A 502 28.43 8.57 -6.43
N PHE A 503 29.40 8.18 -7.26
CA PHE A 503 29.92 9.09 -8.26
C PHE A 503 29.08 9.10 -9.53
N GLN A 504 28.49 10.26 -9.84
CA GLN A 504 27.64 10.45 -11.00
C GLN A 504 28.03 11.69 -11.79
N MET A 505 27.69 11.70 -13.07
CA MET A 505 27.83 12.85 -13.95
C MET A 505 26.52 13.13 -14.66
N VAL A 506 26.13 14.41 -14.69
CA VAL A 506 24.95 14.89 -15.40
C VAL A 506 25.39 15.83 -16.50
N MET A 507 25.21 15.42 -17.75
CA MET A 507 25.41 16.26 -18.92
C MET A 507 24.09 16.92 -19.33
N SER A 508 24.10 18.25 -19.51
CA SER A 508 22.92 19.04 -19.86
C SER A 508 23.29 20.20 -20.80
N LYS A 509 22.33 20.65 -21.61
CA LYS A 509 22.44 21.89 -22.40
C LYS A 509 22.45 23.15 -21.53
N ASN A 510 22.06 23.04 -20.26
CA ASN A 510 22.10 24.13 -19.30
C ASN A 510 22.43 23.60 -17.89
N VAL A 511 23.72 23.58 -17.57
CA VAL A 511 24.25 23.19 -16.25
C VAL A 511 23.99 24.28 -15.21
N LEU A 512 23.57 23.87 -14.01
CA LEU A 512 23.30 24.77 -12.90
C LEU A 512 24.58 25.53 -12.54
N ASN A 513 24.47 26.84 -12.31
CA ASN A 513 25.59 27.78 -12.05
C ASN A 513 26.53 28.10 -13.23
N PHE A 514 26.49 27.34 -14.34
CA PHE A 514 27.29 27.63 -15.55
C PHE A 514 26.46 28.30 -16.67
N MET A 515 25.12 28.18 -16.62
CA MET A 515 24.18 28.79 -17.58
C MET A 515 24.51 28.48 -19.05
N GLY A 516 24.95 27.24 -19.33
CA GLY A 516 25.29 26.77 -20.68
C GLY A 516 25.59 25.26 -20.72
N PRO A 517 25.92 24.70 -21.89
CA PRO A 517 26.18 23.27 -22.05
C PRO A 517 27.39 22.80 -21.25
N GLY A 518 27.22 21.73 -20.47
CA GLY A 518 28.29 21.23 -19.62
C GLY A 518 27.99 19.90 -18.96
N ILE A 519 28.88 19.51 -18.06
CA ILE A 519 28.84 18.27 -17.29
C ILE A 519 29.05 18.60 -15.80
N GLU A 520 28.12 18.18 -14.95
CA GLU A 520 28.22 18.24 -13.49
C GLU A 520 28.69 16.90 -12.97
N ALA A 521 29.94 16.80 -12.47
CA ALA A 521 30.46 15.62 -11.81
C ALA A 521 30.21 15.73 -10.30
N ILE A 522 29.33 14.89 -9.77
CA ILE A 522 28.77 14.98 -8.41
C ILE A 522 29.13 13.70 -7.63
N ALA A 523 29.63 13.87 -6.42
CA ALA A 523 30.02 12.79 -5.53
C ALA A 523 29.40 13.00 -4.14
N PRO A 524 28.15 12.54 -3.90
CA PRO A 524 27.63 12.34 -2.56
C PRO A 524 28.45 11.27 -1.84
N ILE A 525 28.75 11.54 -0.57
CA ILE A 525 29.59 10.73 0.30
C ILE A 525 28.78 10.35 1.53
N PHE A 526 28.78 9.06 1.86
CA PHE A 526 28.09 8.43 2.98
C PHE A 526 29.05 7.51 3.74
N ALA A 527 29.92 8.10 4.56
CA ALA A 527 30.97 7.41 5.29
C ALA A 527 30.62 7.23 6.77
N ASP A 528 30.99 6.08 7.34
CA ASP A 528 30.75 5.74 8.75
C ASP A 528 31.89 6.20 9.65
N THR A 529 33.10 6.28 9.08
CA THR A 529 34.32 6.67 9.79
C THR A 529 34.98 7.90 9.16
N LYS A 530 35.82 8.59 9.94
CA LYS A 530 36.56 9.75 9.46
C LYS A 530 37.57 9.37 8.36
N ASP A 531 38.23 8.22 8.50
CA ASP A 531 39.25 7.78 7.54
C ASP A 531 38.61 7.46 6.18
N GLU A 532 37.49 6.73 6.19
CA GLU A 532 36.67 6.49 4.99
C GLU A 532 36.20 7.80 4.36
N PHE A 533 35.83 8.80 5.18
CA PHE A 533 35.46 10.12 4.67
C PHE A 533 36.64 10.87 4.04
N GLU A 534 37.85 10.81 4.61
CA GLU A 534 39.04 11.42 4.01
C GLU A 534 39.43 10.73 2.70
N GLU A 535 39.36 9.41 2.65
CA GLU A 535 39.59 8.61 1.45
C GLU A 535 38.58 8.93 0.34
N ALA A 536 37.29 8.99 0.67
CA ALA A 536 36.19 9.30 -0.25
C ALA A 536 36.36 10.66 -0.96
N LYS A 537 37.05 11.63 -0.35
CA LYS A 537 37.31 12.94 -0.96
C LYS A 537 38.48 12.92 -1.94
N HIS A 538 39.35 11.92 -1.86
CA HIS A 538 40.67 11.93 -2.50
C HIS A 538 40.59 11.97 -4.03
N PHE A 539 39.74 11.14 -4.63
CA PHE A 539 39.66 11.01 -6.09
C PHE A 539 39.18 12.30 -6.78
N MET A 540 38.24 13.03 -6.16
CA MET A 540 37.82 14.35 -6.63
C MET A 540 38.92 15.39 -6.41
N LYS A 541 39.48 15.45 -5.18
CA LYS A 541 40.49 16.44 -4.80
C LYS A 541 41.75 16.37 -5.67
N ASN A 542 42.19 15.16 -6.01
CA ASN A 542 43.42 14.89 -6.75
C ASN A 542 43.16 14.54 -8.22
N SER A 543 41.94 14.79 -8.71
CA SER A 543 41.59 14.53 -10.09
C SER A 543 42.55 15.25 -11.05
N PRO A 544 43.15 14.56 -12.04
CA PRO A 544 44.09 15.15 -12.99
C PRO A 544 43.42 16.24 -13.85
N ILE A 545 42.09 16.20 -13.97
CA ILE A 545 41.31 17.16 -14.73
C ILE A 545 40.70 18.29 -13.87
N ALA A 546 40.97 18.35 -12.57
CA ALA A 546 40.40 19.37 -11.67
C ALA A 546 40.75 20.82 -12.05
N HIS A 547 41.80 21.03 -12.83
CA HIS A 547 42.17 22.34 -13.37
C HIS A 547 41.30 22.78 -14.56
N LYS A 548 40.57 21.84 -15.19
CA LYS A 548 39.61 22.09 -16.29
C LYS A 548 38.20 22.43 -15.79
N ALA A 549 37.91 22.18 -14.52
CA ALA A 549 36.63 22.50 -13.91
C ALA A 549 36.45 24.02 -13.78
N THR A 550 35.34 24.55 -14.25
CA THR A 550 34.95 25.96 -14.12
C THR A 550 34.54 26.28 -12.70
N ILE A 551 33.82 25.36 -12.04
CA ILE A 551 33.35 25.47 -10.66
C ILE A 551 33.76 24.21 -9.91
N LYS A 552 34.19 24.39 -8.67
CA LYS A 552 34.51 23.31 -7.73
C LYS A 552 33.93 23.65 -6.36
N THR A 553 33.18 22.74 -5.77
CA THR A 553 32.69 22.89 -4.41
C THR A 553 33.61 22.18 -3.42
N PRO A 554 33.77 22.69 -2.19
CA PRO A 554 34.32 21.87 -1.12
C PRO A 554 33.32 20.76 -0.75
N ALA A 555 33.77 19.78 0.04
CA ALA A 555 32.88 18.79 0.63
C ALA A 555 31.97 19.48 1.67
N ILE A 556 30.68 19.59 1.36
CA ILE A 556 29.66 20.20 2.24
C ILE A 556 28.58 19.18 2.52
N ASN A 557 28.08 19.13 3.75
CA ASN A 557 26.87 18.38 4.08
C ASN A 557 25.63 19.27 3.82
N PRO A 558 24.87 19.08 2.74
CA PRO A 558 23.72 19.92 2.46
C PRO A 558 22.50 19.57 3.34
N GLY A 559 22.54 18.45 4.05
CA GLY A 559 21.34 17.85 4.65
C GLY A 559 20.43 17.21 3.60
N ILE A 560 19.53 16.33 4.04
CA ILE A 560 18.71 15.51 3.15
C ILE A 560 17.70 16.34 2.33
N ASP A 561 17.11 17.38 2.91
CA ASP A 561 16.12 18.23 2.22
C ASP A 561 16.72 18.97 1.03
N MET A 562 17.92 19.54 1.20
CA MET A 562 18.60 20.24 0.13
C MET A 562 19.13 19.27 -0.93
N LEU A 563 19.51 18.05 -0.54
CA LEU A 563 19.90 17.00 -1.49
C LEU A 563 18.73 16.64 -2.41
N TYR A 564 17.55 16.34 -1.86
CA TYR A 564 16.34 16.11 -2.66
C TYR A 564 15.96 17.32 -3.52
N LYS A 565 16.02 18.54 -2.96
CA LYS A 565 15.74 19.77 -3.73
C LYS A 565 16.66 19.93 -4.94
N THR A 566 17.93 19.55 -4.79
CA THR A 566 18.91 19.60 -5.87
C THR A 566 18.59 18.56 -6.95
N VAL A 567 18.27 17.32 -6.56
CA VAL A 567 17.82 16.29 -7.52
C VAL A 567 16.59 16.76 -8.29
N MET A 568 15.57 17.28 -7.60
CA MET A 568 14.31 17.72 -8.23
C MET A 568 14.49 18.89 -9.20
N SER A 569 15.61 19.60 -9.20
CA SER A 569 15.91 20.58 -10.25
C SER A 569 16.12 19.96 -11.64
N HIS A 570 16.51 18.67 -11.68
CA HIS A 570 16.66 17.89 -12.90
C HIS A 570 15.38 17.15 -13.31
N TYR A 571 14.45 16.94 -12.37
CA TYR A 571 13.22 16.18 -12.56
C TYR A 571 11.97 17.01 -12.22
N PRO A 572 11.71 18.12 -12.95
CA PRO A 572 10.55 18.94 -12.67
C PRO A 572 9.25 18.17 -12.88
N GLU A 573 8.31 18.37 -11.96
CA GLU A 573 6.95 17.86 -12.06
C GLU A 573 6.20 18.50 -13.24
N ASN A 574 5.08 17.89 -13.65
CA ASN A 574 4.21 18.39 -14.72
C ASN A 574 4.91 18.52 -16.08
N HIS A 575 5.86 17.63 -16.36
CA HIS A 575 6.56 17.52 -17.63
C HIS A 575 6.32 16.16 -18.28
N CYS A 576 6.55 16.12 -19.59
CA CYS A 576 6.61 14.92 -20.39
C CYS A 576 8.05 14.42 -20.46
N TRP A 577 8.21 13.10 -20.42
CA TRP A 577 9.49 12.42 -20.35
C TRP A 577 9.58 11.32 -21.40
N GLY A 578 10.74 11.21 -22.05
CA GLY A 578 11.16 10.08 -22.85
C GLY A 578 12.47 9.58 -22.25
N VAL A 579 12.43 8.38 -21.68
CA VAL A 579 13.52 7.83 -20.87
C VAL A 579 13.89 6.47 -21.41
N ASP A 580 15.19 6.18 -21.43
CA ASP A 580 15.72 4.84 -21.67
C ASP A 580 17.12 4.74 -21.05
N ASN A 581 17.57 3.53 -20.74
CA ASN A 581 18.80 3.29 -19.98
C ASN A 581 19.57 2.04 -20.43
N MET A 582 20.80 1.88 -19.94
CA MET A 582 21.54 0.62 -20.02
C MET A 582 22.59 0.48 -18.91
N TRP A 583 22.87 -0.77 -18.55
CA TRP A 583 24.06 -1.20 -17.83
C TRP A 583 25.17 -1.58 -18.80
N THR A 584 26.42 -1.25 -18.49
CA THR A 584 27.57 -1.56 -19.37
C THR A 584 28.91 -1.65 -18.64
N HIS A 585 29.81 -2.47 -19.19
CA HIS A 585 31.25 -2.51 -18.91
C HIS A 585 32.10 -2.20 -20.16
N ALA A 586 31.50 -1.66 -21.22
CA ALA A 586 32.21 -1.38 -22.47
C ALA A 586 33.41 -0.45 -22.26
N ALA A 587 34.39 -0.57 -23.15
CA ALA A 587 35.54 0.31 -23.15
C ALA A 587 35.10 1.75 -23.47
N ILE A 588 35.76 2.73 -22.85
CA ILE A 588 35.41 4.13 -23.09
C ILE A 588 35.55 4.54 -24.57
N ASP A 589 36.47 3.92 -25.31
CA ASP A 589 36.64 4.20 -26.74
C ASP A 589 35.43 3.76 -27.58
N ASP A 590 34.74 2.71 -27.18
CA ASP A 590 33.52 2.23 -27.85
C ASP A 590 32.32 3.14 -27.51
N LEU A 591 32.26 3.67 -26.28
CA LEU A 591 31.19 4.55 -25.84
C LEU A 591 31.36 6.00 -26.33
N MET A 592 32.59 6.47 -26.52
CA MET A 592 32.89 7.89 -26.78
C MET A 592 32.20 8.47 -28.04
N PRO A 593 32.12 7.76 -29.19
CA PRO A 593 31.38 8.25 -30.35
C PRO A 593 29.91 8.54 -30.02
N HIS A 594 29.27 7.64 -29.27
CA HIS A 594 27.87 7.81 -28.86
C HIS A 594 27.69 8.92 -27.82
N ILE A 595 28.61 9.07 -26.86
CA ILE A 595 28.56 10.17 -25.89
C ILE A 595 28.67 11.53 -26.59
N LYS A 596 29.51 11.63 -27.64
CA LYS A 596 29.61 12.85 -28.47
C LYS A 596 28.30 13.13 -29.23
N GLU A 597 27.72 12.10 -29.85
CA GLU A 597 26.42 12.22 -30.53
C GLU A 597 25.30 12.63 -29.55
N ILE A 598 25.28 12.05 -28.34
CA ILE A 598 24.36 12.44 -27.27
C ILE A 598 24.54 13.93 -26.95
N ALA A 599 25.78 14.40 -26.76
CA ALA A 599 26.03 15.82 -26.44
C ALA A 599 25.56 16.78 -27.53
N GLU A 600 25.72 16.39 -28.80
CA GLU A 600 25.30 17.18 -29.96
C GLU A 600 23.77 17.22 -30.12
N THR A 601 23.12 16.07 -29.91
CA THR A 601 21.69 15.88 -30.20
C THR A 601 20.77 16.04 -28.99
N LEU A 602 21.32 16.12 -27.77
CA LEU A 602 20.56 16.22 -26.50
C LEU A 602 19.41 17.23 -26.62
N PRO A 603 18.16 16.88 -26.28
CA PRO A 603 17.05 17.83 -26.33
C PRO A 603 17.27 19.03 -25.39
N PRO A 604 16.49 20.12 -25.51
CA PRO A 604 16.62 21.28 -24.64
C PRO A 604 16.55 20.93 -23.15
N ALA A 605 17.23 21.71 -22.32
CA ALA A 605 17.16 21.57 -20.87
C ALA A 605 15.69 21.67 -20.39
N PRO A 606 15.28 20.88 -19.38
CA PRO A 606 16.11 20.13 -18.44
C PRO A 606 16.42 18.68 -18.85
N SER A 607 16.34 18.35 -20.15
CA SER A 607 16.84 17.06 -20.65
C SER A 607 18.32 16.87 -20.31
N HIS A 608 18.69 15.64 -19.98
CA HIS A 608 20.04 15.32 -19.53
C HIS A 608 20.45 13.87 -19.80
N PHE A 609 21.76 13.66 -19.79
CA PHE A 609 22.39 12.33 -19.80
C PHE A 609 23.04 12.08 -18.44
N LEU A 610 22.64 10.98 -17.81
CA LEU A 610 23.19 10.51 -16.56
C LEU A 610 24.21 9.41 -16.82
N TRP A 611 25.39 9.56 -16.24
CA TRP A 611 26.39 8.51 -16.09
C TRP A 611 26.58 8.26 -14.60
N LEU A 612 26.49 7.01 -14.16
CA LEU A 612 26.73 6.62 -12.77
C LEU A 612 27.79 5.52 -12.75
N ASN A 613 28.90 5.79 -12.04
CA ASN A 613 29.91 4.78 -11.73
C ASN A 613 29.38 3.89 -10.62
N TRP A 614 28.95 2.69 -11.00
CA TRP A 614 28.30 1.77 -10.09
C TRP A 614 29.24 0.72 -9.54
N HIS A 615 30.01 0.04 -10.40
CA HIS A 615 30.96 -1.02 -10.01
C HIS A 615 30.42 -1.88 -8.86
N PRO A 616 29.37 -2.67 -9.15
CA PRO A 616 28.66 -3.40 -8.11
C PRO A 616 29.64 -4.31 -7.38
N GLY A 617 29.35 -4.57 -6.10
CA GLY A 617 30.00 -5.69 -5.42
C GLY A 617 29.51 -7.02 -5.99
N ASN A 618 29.68 -8.09 -5.24
CA ASN A 618 28.92 -9.30 -5.54
C ASN A 618 27.48 -9.10 -5.04
N LEU A 619 26.51 -9.36 -5.92
CA LEU A 619 25.14 -9.62 -5.51
C LEU A 619 25.13 -10.97 -4.78
N ASP A 620 25.37 -10.95 -3.47
CA ASP A 620 25.44 -12.17 -2.66
C ASP A 620 24.03 -12.69 -2.26
N THR A 621 22.98 -11.91 -2.53
CA THR A 621 21.59 -12.23 -2.17
C THR A 621 20.84 -12.90 -3.33
N ASP A 622 20.30 -14.11 -3.12
CA ASP A 622 19.44 -14.79 -4.10
C ASP A 622 18.06 -14.11 -4.19
N MET A 623 17.78 -13.48 -5.34
CA MET A 623 16.54 -12.77 -5.66
C MET A 623 16.35 -12.67 -7.19
N ALA A 624 15.16 -12.24 -7.65
CA ALA A 624 14.91 -12.08 -9.09
C ALA A 624 15.81 -11.01 -9.73
N TYR A 625 16.09 -9.92 -9.01
CA TYR A 625 17.00 -8.87 -9.44
C TYR A 625 18.41 -9.43 -9.62
N SER A 626 18.99 -9.22 -10.80
CA SER A 626 20.23 -9.88 -11.20
C SER A 626 21.03 -9.12 -12.27
N ASN A 627 20.69 -7.86 -12.51
CA ASN A 627 21.28 -7.08 -13.60
C ASN A 627 21.86 -5.76 -13.07
N GLU A 628 23.18 -5.74 -12.92
CA GLU A 628 23.99 -4.58 -12.57
C GLU A 628 25.32 -4.68 -13.32
N ASP A 629 25.96 -3.54 -13.56
CA ASP A 629 27.27 -3.52 -14.20
C ASP A 629 28.09 -2.31 -13.75
N ASN A 630 29.33 -2.21 -14.21
CA ASN A 630 30.28 -1.18 -13.84
C ASN A 630 29.73 0.24 -13.99
N ILE A 631 28.97 0.49 -15.06
CA ILE A 631 28.45 1.81 -15.38
C ILE A 631 26.96 1.71 -15.71
N TYR A 632 26.18 2.63 -15.14
CA TYR A 632 24.80 2.87 -15.51
C TYR A 632 24.71 4.14 -16.35
N LEU A 633 24.07 4.03 -17.52
CA LEU A 633 23.80 5.14 -18.42
C LEU A 633 22.29 5.33 -18.54
N SER A 634 21.80 6.56 -18.41
CA SER A 634 20.38 6.88 -18.61
C SER A 634 20.20 8.19 -19.35
N LEU A 635 19.26 8.21 -20.29
CA LEU A 635 18.95 9.36 -21.13
C LEU A 635 17.55 9.84 -20.80
N TYR A 636 17.44 11.11 -20.40
CA TYR A 636 16.18 11.74 -20.05
C TYR A 636 15.92 12.89 -21.01
N SER A 637 15.00 12.68 -21.96
CA SER A 637 14.40 13.77 -22.73
C SER A 637 13.22 14.33 -21.96
N CYS A 638 13.18 15.65 -21.78
CA CYS A 638 12.16 16.35 -21.01
C CYS A 638 11.59 17.52 -21.82
N TRP A 639 10.26 17.61 -21.87
CA TRP A 639 9.56 18.71 -22.52
C TRP A 639 8.26 19.04 -21.79
N LYS A 640 7.75 20.26 -22.00
CA LYS A 640 6.57 20.75 -21.26
C LYS A 640 5.26 20.54 -22.01
N ASN A 641 5.26 20.77 -23.32
CA ASN A 641 4.04 20.70 -24.13
C ASN A 641 3.90 19.31 -24.77
N PRO A 642 2.85 18.52 -24.45
CA PRO A 642 2.63 17.20 -25.04
C PRO A 642 2.66 17.17 -26.58
N ALA A 643 2.40 18.30 -27.27
CA ALA A 643 2.51 18.40 -28.72
C ALA A 643 3.95 18.11 -29.24
N ASP A 644 4.97 18.33 -28.43
CA ASP A 644 6.39 18.11 -28.80
C ASP A 644 6.82 16.64 -28.65
N THR A 645 5.89 15.74 -28.29
CA THR A 645 6.20 14.31 -28.06
C THR A 645 6.78 13.63 -29.29
N SER A 646 6.32 13.99 -30.50
CA SER A 646 6.87 13.44 -31.74
C SER A 646 8.31 13.89 -32.02
N GLN A 647 8.73 15.03 -31.46
CA GLN A 647 10.06 15.59 -31.64
C GLN A 647 11.07 14.96 -30.66
N TYR A 648 10.68 14.80 -29.40
CA TYR A 648 11.62 14.42 -28.33
C TYR A 648 11.42 13.01 -27.78
N GLY A 649 10.21 12.46 -27.87
CA GLY A 649 9.85 11.28 -27.08
C GLY A 649 10.58 9.99 -27.44
N ASN A 650 11.12 9.87 -28.65
CA ASN A 650 11.87 8.68 -29.08
C ASN A 650 13.39 8.82 -28.93
N TRP A 651 13.89 10.05 -28.71
CA TRP A 651 15.32 10.32 -28.75
C TRP A 651 16.14 9.40 -27.82
N ALA A 652 15.67 9.20 -26.59
CA ALA A 652 16.37 8.34 -25.62
C ALA A 652 16.46 6.87 -26.11
N SER A 653 15.35 6.29 -26.55
CA SER A 653 15.32 4.90 -27.03
C SER A 653 16.05 4.69 -28.35
N ASP A 654 16.06 5.68 -29.24
CA ASP A 654 16.81 5.61 -30.50
C ASP A 654 18.32 5.63 -30.23
N MET A 655 18.79 6.50 -29.32
CA MET A 655 20.19 6.52 -28.89
C MET A 655 20.60 5.22 -28.19
N MET A 656 19.77 4.71 -27.27
CA MET A 656 20.07 3.44 -26.57
C MET A 656 20.08 2.24 -27.51
N ARG A 657 19.25 2.23 -28.56
CA ARG A 657 19.27 1.16 -29.58
C ARG A 657 20.60 1.12 -30.34
N ASN A 658 21.20 2.28 -30.61
CA ASN A 658 22.52 2.33 -31.27
C ASN A 658 23.64 1.78 -30.38
N MET A 659 23.46 1.84 -29.05
CA MET A 659 24.42 1.38 -28.06
C MET A 659 24.13 -0.03 -27.53
N GLU A 660 23.08 -0.69 -28.01
CA GLU A 660 22.65 -2.02 -27.56
C GLU A 660 23.75 -3.10 -27.61
N PRO A 661 24.65 -3.15 -28.62
CA PRO A 661 25.77 -4.10 -28.62
C PRO A 661 26.78 -3.91 -27.47
N HIS A 662 26.75 -2.75 -26.80
CA HIS A 662 27.60 -2.42 -25.65
C HIS A 662 26.86 -2.59 -24.32
N ALA A 663 25.58 -2.95 -24.34
CA ALA A 663 24.75 -3.10 -23.15
C ALA A 663 24.79 -4.52 -22.60
N THR A 664 24.85 -4.64 -21.28
CA THR A 664 24.62 -5.90 -20.55
C THR A 664 23.12 -6.12 -20.29
N GLY A 665 22.36 -5.02 -20.17
CA GLY A 665 20.92 -5.01 -20.01
C GLY A 665 20.44 -3.64 -19.54
N ILE A 666 19.27 -3.58 -18.89
CA ILE A 666 18.65 -2.34 -18.39
C ILE A 666 18.27 -2.46 -16.92
N GLN A 667 18.05 -1.30 -16.29
CA GLN A 667 17.35 -1.13 -15.02
C GLN A 667 15.85 -0.89 -15.29
N LEU A 668 14.98 -1.62 -14.59
CA LEU A 668 13.53 -1.54 -14.79
C LEU A 668 12.93 -0.18 -14.38
N ALA A 669 13.55 0.54 -13.45
CA ALA A 669 13.04 1.83 -12.97
C ALA A 669 12.97 2.91 -14.07
N ASP A 670 13.88 2.85 -15.04
CA ASP A 670 13.99 3.79 -16.16
C ASP A 670 13.65 3.11 -17.50
N GLU A 671 12.82 2.07 -17.48
CA GLU A 671 12.56 1.22 -18.64
C GLU A 671 11.75 1.89 -19.75
N ALA A 672 12.07 1.50 -20.99
CA ALA A 672 11.35 1.87 -22.19
C ALA A 672 10.83 0.65 -22.97
N LEU A 673 10.45 -0.44 -22.30
CA LEU A 673 10.04 -1.72 -22.88
C LEU A 673 8.83 -1.61 -23.83
N HIS A 674 8.07 -0.52 -23.77
CA HIS A 674 7.03 -0.17 -24.74
C HIS A 674 7.57 0.30 -26.11
N LYS A 675 8.88 0.58 -26.22
CA LYS A 675 9.60 1.04 -27.42
C LYS A 675 10.82 0.19 -27.75
N ARG A 676 11.56 -0.27 -26.74
CA ARG A 676 12.78 -1.06 -26.87
C ARG A 676 12.77 -2.19 -25.85
N THR A 677 12.52 -3.41 -26.33
CA THR A 677 12.72 -4.62 -25.54
C THR A 677 14.21 -4.80 -25.26
N ALA A 678 14.57 -5.12 -24.02
CA ALA A 678 15.95 -5.38 -23.62
C ALA A 678 15.99 -6.33 -22.41
N PRO A 679 17.09 -7.07 -22.20
CA PRO A 679 17.31 -7.85 -20.98
C PRO A 679 17.35 -6.96 -19.75
N PHE A 680 16.67 -7.36 -18.67
CA PHE A 680 16.63 -6.63 -17.39
C PHE A 680 16.91 -7.51 -16.17
N MET A 681 17.14 -8.80 -16.41
CA MET A 681 17.55 -9.79 -15.43
C MET A 681 18.34 -10.89 -16.15
N ALA A 682 19.09 -11.70 -15.41
CA ALA A 682 19.74 -12.86 -15.97
C ALA A 682 18.71 -13.85 -16.52
N GLU A 683 19.07 -14.59 -17.57
CA GLU A 683 18.18 -15.54 -18.25
C GLU A 683 17.58 -16.57 -17.28
N GLU A 684 18.41 -17.15 -16.41
CA GLU A 684 17.97 -18.16 -15.44
C GLU A 684 17.02 -17.57 -14.40
N ASN A 685 17.26 -16.33 -13.96
CA ASN A 685 16.35 -15.61 -13.07
C ASN A 685 15.01 -15.34 -13.77
N PHE A 686 15.04 -14.93 -15.04
CA PHE A 686 13.82 -14.73 -15.84
C PHE A 686 13.00 -16.01 -15.97
N LYS A 687 13.64 -17.13 -16.33
CA LYS A 687 13.00 -18.45 -16.41
C LYS A 687 12.37 -18.84 -15.07
N LYS A 688 13.08 -18.62 -13.95
CA LYS A 688 12.56 -18.89 -12.60
C LYS A 688 11.35 -18.00 -12.26
N VAL A 689 11.37 -16.70 -12.57
CA VAL A 689 10.21 -15.82 -12.39
C VAL A 689 9.00 -16.31 -13.18
N GLU A 690 9.18 -16.67 -14.45
CA GLU A 690 8.09 -17.17 -15.29
C GLU A 690 7.56 -18.53 -14.84
N ALA A 691 8.44 -19.42 -14.32
CA ALA A 691 8.02 -20.69 -13.75
C ALA A 691 7.16 -20.49 -12.48
N ILE A 692 7.57 -19.59 -11.59
CA ILE A 692 6.79 -19.24 -10.39
C ILE A 692 5.47 -18.59 -10.80
N ARG A 693 5.46 -17.70 -11.81
CA ARG A 693 4.21 -17.12 -12.34
C ARG A 693 3.25 -18.20 -12.82
N ALA A 694 3.74 -19.18 -13.59
CA ALA A 694 2.91 -20.26 -14.11
C ALA A 694 2.23 -21.07 -12.99
N GLU A 695 2.86 -21.17 -11.82
CA GLU A 695 2.30 -21.82 -10.63
C GLU A 695 1.35 -20.90 -9.83
N ARG A 696 1.73 -19.64 -9.62
CA ARG A 696 1.06 -18.71 -8.70
C ARG A 696 0.00 -17.82 -9.34
N ASP A 697 0.07 -17.62 -10.65
CA ASP A 697 -0.92 -16.90 -11.45
C ASP A 697 -1.16 -17.60 -12.80
N PRO A 698 -1.62 -18.87 -12.80
CA PRO A 698 -1.86 -19.64 -14.03
C PRO A 698 -2.92 -19.02 -14.93
N GLY A 699 -3.83 -18.22 -14.36
CA GLY A 699 -4.86 -17.49 -15.09
C GLY A 699 -4.38 -16.20 -15.76
N GLY A 700 -3.16 -15.74 -15.44
CA GLY A 700 -2.63 -14.47 -15.93
C GLY A 700 -3.46 -13.27 -15.49
N LEU A 701 -3.95 -13.29 -14.25
CA LEU A 701 -4.72 -12.21 -13.65
C LEU A 701 -3.93 -10.90 -13.66
N PHE A 702 -2.64 -10.96 -13.32
CA PHE A 702 -1.79 -9.78 -13.30
C PHE A 702 -1.13 -9.54 -14.65
N HIS A 703 -1.17 -8.28 -15.09
CA HIS A 703 -0.41 -7.88 -16.28
C HIS A 703 1.09 -8.08 -16.08
N GLN A 704 1.76 -8.33 -17.19
CA GLN A 704 3.21 -8.47 -17.25
C GLN A 704 3.83 -7.17 -17.76
N TRP A 705 5.14 -7.16 -17.98
CA TRP A 705 5.85 -6.04 -18.61
C TRP A 705 5.27 -5.70 -20.01
N HIS A 706 5.52 -4.48 -20.49
CA HIS A 706 5.16 -4.05 -21.85
C HIS A 706 5.71 -4.98 -22.94
N SER A 707 6.94 -5.48 -22.74
CA SER A 707 7.56 -6.51 -23.54
C SER A 707 8.52 -7.33 -22.68
N LYS A 708 8.91 -8.51 -23.19
CA LYS A 708 9.81 -9.44 -22.51
C LYS A 708 11.05 -9.67 -23.38
N PRO A 709 12.25 -9.81 -22.79
CA PRO A 709 13.41 -10.26 -23.52
C PRO A 709 13.19 -11.68 -24.08
N GLU A 710 13.65 -11.90 -25.32
CA GLU A 710 13.78 -13.24 -25.89
C GLU A 710 15.18 -13.76 -25.55
N TYR A 711 15.28 -14.69 -24.62
CA TYR A 711 16.52 -15.43 -24.40
C TYR A 711 16.54 -16.60 -25.39
N LEU A 712 17.49 -16.59 -26.33
CA LEU A 712 17.69 -17.70 -27.26
C LEU A 712 18.25 -18.89 -26.46
N GLY A 713 17.42 -19.92 -26.28
CA GLY A 713 17.77 -21.13 -25.54
C GLY A 713 18.74 -22.07 -26.26
#